data_AF-A0A2D6PSN8-F1
#
_entry.id   AF-A0A2D6PSN8-F1
#
_cell.length_a   1.000
_cell.length_b   1.000
_cell.length_c   1.000
_cell.angle_alpha   90.00
_cell.angle_beta   90.00
_cell.angle_gamma   90.00
#
_symmetry.space_group_name_H-M   'P 1'
#
loop_
_entity.id
_entity.type
_entity.pdbx_description
1 polymer ?
#
loop_
_entity_poly.entity_id
_entity_poly.type
_entity_poly.pdbx_seq_one_letter_code
_entity_poly.pdbx_strand_id
1 'polypeptide(L)'
;MFRHLALLPSLVLLAACGGGSSSGPGGPGTPGFSGFAEVTNIAVVGVGSVGMGAGPGCTAPVPLNAEIRIQFNAAVYAATIPQGTLAVGSIAITRPDGGGTSPAVGTFSVESESGGIPGSVVVFRPKLPDDPLNPFGSAGLFPSSVYTVTVTGLEPAIPGASLILAGGRPLETTVAGCFSTCDPLSSLCFNDPVPGSPYVVQTTPSTSDPAPLVGWGAGTLSATFNEPLSPIGIDPASIQVVNQTTGQPVPGEIALVQAEPPFTTGARVDFIAAYPFPPDTTFEFILSGTIADLVGSPATLYDPAGTGVPPSERRLFTTDDGGFCEQTPWIEDFTTTQNLDTLTGPIEWNGDGAVRARFPLEVIGDGSFGALGFGPGPGTLDTGAAAGPGFDRGTWDVTTFNVEVGAVVRVIGPFQARIRSLGNATIAGNVNANAGMNAFAATGTPEQGPQGGQFGAVPPIRGGIGNAGGGDGGRAGQEGWAVRTFQGEPGFGPTIDGAPNLGPFAADPTFGGGSGGIGGFRFPSGGFMGELGGLGGAGGSAWEPGADGQPFTVPILGCMPFVPQTQPIAAATPSPPAMVFPITLASAGSGGGGGGSRFEVAGPQFDDHGGGGGGGGGGLRITAVGDVAVLPGAVILANGANGANGDTFFGGGGAGGSGGEIWLQSFADVLISGSAQLQVTNGGGANLCGDHASGAGGNGLYQFEDADGMINTNFLGSQAGGMNINVETFPFGTSIIGTATSLYLDTGEAGPTYLPPVETSALGSAPGGTVLIEYQGAAALPNGAPDPSRTTPWTTAAAMQFLDGYRLVRFRITLSFDAPTPQGGGAAPTDTFPQVTQIEVRFRGVGVCP
;
A
#
# COMPACT_ATOMS: atom_id res chain seq x y z
N MET A 1 -79.36 -17.94 17.76
CA MET A 1 -80.36 -18.04 16.68
C MET A 1 -79.72 -17.48 15.43
N PHE A 2 -79.06 -18.34 14.64
CA PHE A 2 -78.85 -18.31 13.18
C PHE A 2 -77.75 -19.33 12.86
N ARG A 3 -78.11 -20.29 12.01
CA ARG A 3 -77.35 -21.49 11.64
C ARG A 3 -76.31 -21.11 10.57
N HIS A 4 -75.07 -21.59 10.71
CA HIS A 4 -74.20 -21.77 9.54
C HIS A 4 -74.12 -23.26 9.17
N LEU A 5 -74.50 -23.49 7.92
CA LEU A 5 -74.58 -24.74 7.20
C LEU A 5 -73.16 -25.02 6.65
N ALA A 6 -72.49 -26.04 7.16
CA ALA A 6 -71.23 -26.51 6.59
C ALA A 6 -71.52 -27.26 5.28
N LEU A 7 -71.17 -26.66 4.14
CA LEU A 7 -71.08 -27.32 2.84
C LEU A 7 -69.77 -28.11 2.81
N LEU A 8 -69.87 -29.43 2.96
CA LEU A 8 -68.79 -30.38 2.63
C LEU A 8 -68.60 -30.39 1.11
N PRO A 9 -67.40 -30.12 0.57
CA PRO A 9 -67.12 -30.43 -0.82
C PRO A 9 -66.87 -31.94 -0.96
N SER A 10 -67.56 -32.54 -1.93
CA SER A 10 -67.45 -33.95 -2.30
C SER A 10 -66.00 -34.34 -2.62
N LEU A 11 -65.46 -35.25 -1.83
CA LEU A 11 -64.20 -35.95 -2.08
C LEU A 11 -64.39 -36.89 -3.29
N VAL A 12 -63.90 -36.50 -4.46
CA VAL A 12 -63.82 -37.39 -5.62
C VAL A 12 -62.52 -38.18 -5.52
N LEU A 13 -62.58 -39.41 -4.99
CA LEU A 13 -61.49 -40.37 -5.14
C LEU A 13 -61.37 -40.77 -6.63
N LEU A 14 -60.35 -40.30 -7.32
CA LEU A 14 -59.85 -41.00 -8.51
C LEU A 14 -58.97 -42.16 -8.04
N ALA A 15 -59.52 -43.37 -8.11
CA ALA A 15 -58.77 -44.61 -7.93
C ALA A 15 -57.80 -44.79 -9.11
N ALA A 16 -56.49 -44.70 -8.85
CA ALA A 16 -55.49 -45.25 -9.75
C ALA A 16 -55.55 -46.79 -9.64
N CYS A 17 -55.79 -47.45 -10.78
CA CYS A 17 -55.75 -48.91 -10.88
C CYS A 17 -54.31 -49.42 -10.74
N GLY A 18 -53.86 -49.71 -9.52
CA GLY A 18 -52.69 -50.53 -9.24
C GLY A 18 -53.10 -52.00 -9.06
N GLY A 19 -52.63 -52.87 -9.95
CA GLY A 19 -52.95 -54.30 -9.95
C GLY A 19 -52.55 -55.00 -8.66
N GLY A 20 -53.49 -55.73 -8.06
CA GLY A 20 -53.25 -56.57 -6.91
C GLY A 20 -52.31 -57.74 -7.23
N SER A 21 -51.28 -57.93 -6.42
CA SER A 21 -50.61 -59.21 -6.27
C SER A 21 -50.92 -59.80 -4.89
N SER A 22 -51.30 -61.06 -4.93
CA SER A 22 -51.89 -61.86 -3.86
C SER A 22 -50.91 -62.22 -2.75
N SER A 23 -51.46 -62.23 -1.54
CA SER A 23 -51.00 -62.84 -0.29
C SER A 23 -50.20 -64.15 -0.39
N GLY A 24 -49.06 -64.20 0.30
CA GLY A 24 -48.46 -65.41 0.86
C GLY A 24 -48.56 -65.39 2.40
N PRO A 25 -48.94 -66.49 3.08
CA PRO A 25 -49.16 -66.49 4.53
C PRO A 25 -47.89 -66.86 5.31
N GLY A 26 -47.65 -66.16 6.42
CA GLY A 26 -46.90 -66.71 7.56
C GLY A 26 -45.60 -66.01 7.95
N GLY A 27 -45.69 -65.06 8.88
CA GLY A 27 -44.55 -64.56 9.66
C GLY A 27 -45.03 -63.55 10.72
N PRO A 28 -44.76 -63.76 12.02
CA PRO A 28 -45.24 -62.86 13.07
C PRO A 28 -44.34 -61.63 13.21
N GLY A 29 -44.93 -60.44 13.23
CA GLY A 29 -44.46 -59.34 14.07
C GLY A 29 -43.37 -58.41 13.53
N THR A 30 -43.61 -57.75 12.40
CA THR A 30 -43.09 -56.38 12.16
C THR A 30 -44.25 -55.54 11.63
N PRO A 31 -44.54 -54.35 12.18
CA PRO A 31 -45.56 -53.48 11.62
C PRO A 31 -45.13 -53.12 10.20
N GLY A 32 -45.84 -53.67 9.21
CA GLY A 32 -45.58 -53.44 7.80
C GLY A 32 -45.91 -51.99 7.46
N PHE A 33 -44.90 -51.13 7.41
CA PHE A 33 -44.97 -49.85 6.72
C PHE A 33 -44.91 -50.14 5.20
N SER A 34 -46.02 -50.64 4.64
CA SER A 34 -46.16 -50.87 3.19
C SER A 34 -46.80 -49.68 2.47
N GLY A 35 -46.94 -48.53 3.12
CA GLY A 35 -47.31 -47.29 2.47
C GLY A 35 -46.05 -46.62 1.92
N PHE A 36 -45.97 -46.46 0.60
CA PHE A 36 -45.00 -45.57 -0.01
C PHE A 36 -45.29 -44.14 0.46
N ALA A 37 -44.24 -43.35 0.64
CA ALA A 37 -44.43 -41.94 0.92
C ALA A 37 -45.01 -41.28 -0.34
N GLU A 38 -46.12 -40.57 -0.19
CA GLU A 38 -46.84 -39.91 -1.27
C GLU A 38 -47.25 -38.50 -0.82
N VAL A 39 -47.18 -37.55 -1.76
CA VAL A 39 -47.87 -36.26 -1.62
C VAL A 39 -49.35 -36.53 -1.81
N THR A 40 -50.15 -36.30 -0.77
CA THR A 40 -51.60 -36.52 -0.79
C THR A 40 -52.37 -35.30 -1.23
N ASN A 41 -51.79 -34.11 -1.04
CA ASN A 41 -52.43 -32.85 -1.39
C ASN A 41 -51.39 -31.73 -1.54
N ILE A 42 -51.59 -30.85 -2.52
CA ILE A 42 -50.97 -29.51 -2.56
C ILE A 42 -52.14 -28.53 -2.47
N ALA A 43 -52.14 -27.67 -1.46
CA ALA A 43 -53.19 -26.69 -1.23
C ALA A 43 -52.61 -25.30 -1.08
N VAL A 44 -53.32 -24.29 -1.57
CA VAL A 44 -53.01 -22.88 -1.32
C VAL A 44 -54.08 -22.34 -0.37
N VAL A 45 -53.65 -21.76 0.75
CA VAL A 45 -54.57 -21.21 1.76
C VAL A 45 -55.42 -20.11 1.12
N GLY A 46 -56.75 -20.23 1.28
CA GLY A 46 -57.73 -19.33 0.67
C GLY A 46 -58.36 -19.84 -0.63
N VAL A 47 -57.75 -20.83 -1.31
CA VAL A 47 -58.27 -21.40 -2.57
C VAL A 47 -58.57 -22.89 -2.48
N GLY A 48 -57.82 -23.63 -1.66
CA GLY A 48 -57.98 -25.08 -1.48
C GLY A 48 -56.96 -25.88 -2.30
N SER A 49 -57.27 -27.14 -2.58
CA SER A 49 -56.38 -28.04 -3.32
C SER A 49 -56.12 -27.54 -4.75
N VAL A 50 -54.85 -27.40 -5.11
CA VAL A 50 -54.42 -27.18 -6.49
C VAL A 50 -54.25 -28.55 -7.14
N GLY A 51 -54.92 -28.78 -8.26
CA GLY A 51 -55.05 -30.12 -8.86
C GLY A 51 -53.71 -30.80 -9.08
N MET A 52 -53.61 -32.06 -8.66
CA MET A 52 -52.47 -32.94 -8.92
C MET A 52 -52.71 -33.68 -10.24
N GLY A 53 -52.31 -33.08 -11.38
CA GLY A 53 -52.47 -33.71 -12.69
C GLY A 53 -52.11 -32.78 -13.87
N ALA A 54 -51.63 -33.36 -14.98
CA ALA A 54 -51.08 -32.66 -16.14
C ALA A 54 -52.14 -31.98 -17.08
N GLY A 55 -53.23 -31.41 -16.54
CA GLY A 55 -54.35 -30.84 -17.32
C GLY A 55 -54.64 -29.35 -17.03
N PRO A 56 -55.28 -28.61 -17.96
CA PRO A 56 -55.12 -27.17 -18.09
C PRO A 56 -56.15 -26.37 -17.27
N GLY A 57 -55.71 -25.85 -16.13
CA GLY A 57 -56.46 -24.87 -15.37
C GLY A 57 -55.82 -24.63 -14.02
N CYS A 58 -54.86 -23.71 -13.95
CA CYS A 58 -54.40 -23.23 -12.65
C CYS A 58 -55.58 -22.58 -11.92
N THR A 59 -55.65 -22.80 -10.62
CA THR A 59 -56.77 -22.33 -9.79
C THR A 59 -56.90 -20.81 -9.79
N ALA A 60 -58.03 -20.33 -9.25
CA ALA A 60 -58.35 -18.91 -9.10
C ALA A 60 -57.21 -18.09 -8.48
N PRO A 61 -57.14 -16.77 -8.76
CA PRO A 61 -56.04 -15.92 -8.30
C PRO A 61 -55.92 -15.93 -6.77
N VAL A 62 -54.72 -16.23 -6.27
CA VAL A 62 -54.38 -16.22 -4.84
C VAL A 62 -53.65 -14.92 -4.46
N PRO A 63 -53.73 -14.50 -3.19
CA PRO A 63 -52.90 -13.41 -2.66
C PRO A 63 -51.40 -13.71 -2.74
N LEU A 64 -50.57 -12.67 -2.82
CA LEU A 64 -49.11 -12.78 -3.00
C LEU A 64 -48.36 -13.34 -1.79
N ASN A 65 -48.99 -13.32 -0.61
CA ASN A 65 -48.50 -13.96 0.61
C ASN A 65 -49.29 -15.23 0.96
N ALA A 66 -50.02 -15.82 0.00
CA ALA A 66 -50.77 -17.04 0.24
C ALA A 66 -49.83 -18.20 0.60
N GLU A 67 -50.08 -18.82 1.75
CA GLU A 67 -49.34 -19.97 2.22
C GLU A 67 -49.63 -21.21 1.36
N ILE A 68 -48.58 -21.97 1.02
CA ILE A 68 -48.68 -23.19 0.22
C ILE A 68 -48.39 -24.38 1.13
N ARG A 69 -49.36 -25.30 1.23
CA ARG A 69 -49.32 -26.49 2.08
C ARG A 69 -49.19 -27.75 1.22
N ILE A 70 -48.19 -28.56 1.50
CA ILE A 70 -47.92 -29.82 0.81
C ILE A 70 -48.04 -30.94 1.83
N GLN A 71 -49.10 -31.74 1.73
CA GLN A 71 -49.43 -32.78 2.69
C GLN A 71 -48.84 -34.12 2.27
N PHE A 72 -48.14 -34.78 3.18
CA PHE A 72 -47.55 -36.10 2.97
C PHE A 72 -48.26 -37.14 3.83
N ASN A 73 -48.45 -38.35 3.31
CA ASN A 73 -49.02 -39.49 4.06
C ASN A 73 -48.04 -40.10 5.09
N ALA A 74 -46.86 -39.50 5.27
CA ALA A 74 -45.80 -39.94 6.18
C ALA A 74 -45.01 -38.74 6.72
N ALA A 75 -44.25 -38.95 7.79
CA ALA A 75 -43.45 -37.89 8.42
C ALA A 75 -42.29 -37.43 7.52
N VAL A 76 -42.18 -36.12 7.24
CA VAL A 76 -41.13 -35.54 6.39
C VAL A 76 -39.88 -35.23 7.21
N TYR A 77 -38.71 -35.62 6.70
CA TYR A 77 -37.44 -35.27 7.31
C TYR A 77 -37.04 -33.84 6.94
N ALA A 78 -37.11 -32.91 7.91
CA ALA A 78 -36.93 -31.47 7.68
C ALA A 78 -35.58 -31.10 7.04
N ALA A 79 -34.52 -31.90 7.19
CA ALA A 79 -33.25 -31.62 6.51
C ALA A 79 -33.30 -31.84 4.98
N THR A 80 -34.39 -32.42 4.46
CA THR A 80 -34.56 -32.73 3.03
C THR A 80 -35.46 -31.76 2.28
N ILE A 81 -36.09 -30.81 2.99
CA ILE A 81 -36.79 -29.68 2.37
C ILE A 81 -35.79 -28.54 2.08
N PRO A 82 -36.06 -27.68 1.09
CA PRO A 82 -35.17 -26.55 0.79
C PRO A 82 -34.95 -25.65 2.00
N GLN A 83 -33.69 -25.30 2.29
CA GLN A 83 -33.30 -24.47 3.45
C GLN A 83 -33.02 -23.00 3.08
N GLY A 84 -33.06 -22.67 1.79
CA GLY A 84 -32.82 -21.30 1.30
C GLY A 84 -34.09 -20.47 1.22
N THR A 85 -33.92 -19.17 0.95
CA THR A 85 -35.05 -18.25 0.69
C THR A 85 -35.66 -18.43 -0.69
N LEU A 86 -35.00 -19.13 -1.61
CA LEU A 86 -35.53 -19.43 -2.94
C LEU A 86 -36.19 -20.81 -2.94
N ALA A 87 -37.41 -20.88 -3.47
CA ALA A 87 -38.17 -22.11 -3.59
C ALA A 87 -37.65 -23.00 -4.74
N VAL A 88 -36.46 -23.57 -4.55
CA VAL A 88 -35.78 -24.47 -5.50
C VAL A 88 -35.27 -25.73 -4.78
N GLY A 89 -35.16 -26.84 -5.52
CA GLY A 89 -34.62 -28.11 -5.01
C GLY A 89 -35.69 -29.20 -4.96
N SER A 90 -35.80 -29.87 -3.81
CA SER A 90 -36.70 -31.01 -3.61
C SER A 90 -38.19 -30.62 -3.69
N ILE A 91 -38.48 -29.35 -3.40
CA ILE A 91 -39.72 -28.65 -3.71
C ILE A 91 -39.35 -27.39 -4.48
N ALA A 92 -39.91 -27.21 -5.67
CA ALA A 92 -39.72 -26.01 -6.48
C ALA A 92 -41.06 -25.29 -6.65
N ILE A 93 -41.08 -23.99 -6.43
CA ILE A 93 -42.26 -23.14 -6.69
C ILE A 93 -41.81 -22.05 -7.65
N THR A 94 -42.17 -22.17 -8.92
CA THR A 94 -41.57 -21.36 -10.00
C THR A 94 -42.61 -20.78 -10.95
N ARG A 95 -42.33 -19.61 -11.52
CA ARG A 95 -43.12 -18.98 -12.59
C ARG A 95 -42.29 -18.83 -13.87
N PRO A 96 -42.90 -18.74 -15.06
CA PRO A 96 -42.19 -18.37 -16.30
C PRO A 96 -41.77 -16.88 -16.30
N ASP A 97 -40.58 -16.55 -16.82
CA ASP A 97 -40.01 -15.18 -16.81
C ASP A 97 -39.29 -14.73 -18.11
N GLY A 98 -39.95 -14.82 -19.27
CA GLY A 98 -39.42 -14.24 -20.51
C GLY A 98 -38.22 -14.99 -21.13
N GLY A 99 -37.97 -16.23 -20.69
CA GLY A 99 -36.93 -17.10 -21.23
C GLY A 99 -36.57 -18.30 -20.34
N GLY A 100 -36.96 -18.27 -19.05
CA GLY A 100 -36.73 -19.36 -18.11
C GLY A 100 -37.84 -19.50 -17.07
N THR A 101 -37.42 -19.85 -15.85
CA THR A 101 -38.30 -19.94 -14.68
C THR A 101 -37.69 -19.21 -13.49
N SER A 102 -38.45 -18.31 -12.87
CA SER A 102 -38.07 -17.59 -11.64
C SER A 102 -38.70 -18.28 -10.42
N PRO A 103 -37.92 -18.63 -9.38
CA PRO A 103 -38.47 -19.22 -8.17
C PRO A 103 -39.18 -18.19 -7.29
N ALA A 104 -40.17 -18.64 -6.52
CA ALA A 104 -40.76 -17.88 -5.42
C ALA A 104 -39.72 -17.65 -4.32
N VAL A 105 -39.88 -16.56 -3.57
CA VAL A 105 -39.04 -16.23 -2.42
C VAL A 105 -39.84 -16.44 -1.14
N GLY A 106 -39.32 -17.18 -0.17
CA GLY A 106 -40.02 -17.50 1.08
C GLY A 106 -39.30 -18.56 1.89
N THR A 107 -39.94 -19.03 2.96
CA THR A 107 -39.36 -20.04 3.86
C THR A 107 -40.20 -21.32 3.87
N PHE A 108 -39.52 -22.46 3.93
CA PHE A 108 -40.16 -23.76 4.16
C PHE A 108 -40.11 -24.14 5.64
N SER A 109 -41.17 -24.78 6.11
CA SER A 109 -41.24 -25.38 7.45
C SER A 109 -41.99 -26.69 7.40
N VAL A 110 -41.76 -27.57 8.38
CA VAL A 110 -42.50 -28.83 8.53
C VAL A 110 -43.41 -28.72 9.75
N GLU A 111 -44.71 -28.84 9.52
CA GLU A 111 -45.73 -28.87 10.57
C GLU A 111 -46.22 -30.29 10.78
N SER A 112 -46.39 -30.70 12.05
CA SER A 112 -47.10 -31.94 12.39
C SER A 112 -48.60 -31.72 12.28
N GLU A 113 -49.33 -32.64 11.65
CA GLU A 113 -50.79 -32.59 11.70
C GLU A 113 -51.28 -32.76 13.15
N SER A 114 -51.95 -31.74 13.67
CA SER A 114 -52.69 -31.84 14.93
C SER A 114 -53.93 -32.70 14.71
N GLY A 115 -53.79 -34.04 14.76
CA GLY A 115 -54.92 -34.94 14.47
C GLY A 115 -54.70 -36.45 14.62
N GLY A 116 -53.49 -36.92 14.95
CA GLY A 116 -53.26 -38.34 15.25
C GLY A 116 -53.11 -39.28 14.04
N ILE A 117 -53.03 -38.75 12.82
CA ILE A 117 -52.59 -39.51 11.64
C ILE A 117 -51.07 -39.28 11.45
N PRO A 118 -50.27 -40.33 11.16
CA PRO A 118 -48.83 -40.16 10.92
C PRO A 118 -48.57 -39.51 9.54
N GLY A 119 -48.67 -38.18 9.45
CA GLY A 119 -48.34 -37.38 8.28
C GLY A 119 -47.69 -36.05 8.66
N SER A 120 -46.93 -35.46 7.73
CA SER A 120 -46.36 -34.11 7.87
C SER A 120 -46.91 -33.19 6.78
N VAL A 121 -47.07 -31.91 7.11
CA VAL A 121 -47.35 -30.85 6.14
C VAL A 121 -46.09 -30.02 5.97
N VAL A 122 -45.58 -29.95 4.76
CA VAL A 122 -44.55 -28.97 4.42
C VAL A 122 -45.25 -27.69 4.03
N VAL A 123 -44.90 -26.60 4.70
CA VAL A 123 -45.52 -25.29 4.52
C VAL A 123 -44.50 -24.32 3.95
N PHE A 124 -44.80 -23.77 2.77
CA PHE A 124 -44.07 -22.64 2.21
C PHE A 124 -44.81 -21.34 2.50
N ARG A 125 -44.10 -20.40 3.11
CA ARG A 125 -44.60 -19.05 3.40
C ARG A 125 -43.84 -18.05 2.53
N PRO A 126 -44.50 -17.42 1.54
CA PRO A 126 -43.86 -16.38 0.74
C PRO A 126 -43.33 -15.24 1.62
N LYS A 127 -42.20 -14.65 1.22
CA LYS A 127 -41.67 -13.42 1.82
C LYS A 127 -42.73 -12.31 1.74
N LEU A 128 -42.92 -11.56 2.82
CA LEU A 128 -43.77 -10.36 2.79
C LEU A 128 -43.06 -9.22 2.04
N PRO A 129 -43.84 -8.29 1.47
CA PRO A 129 -43.25 -7.15 0.77
C PRO A 129 -42.57 -6.20 1.78
N ASP A 130 -41.32 -5.86 1.51
CA ASP A 130 -40.49 -4.98 2.34
C ASP A 130 -40.07 -3.68 1.65
N ASP A 131 -40.37 -3.53 0.35
CA ASP A 131 -40.04 -2.32 -0.42
C ASP A 131 -41.27 -1.40 -0.58
N PRO A 132 -41.29 -0.20 0.03
CA PRO A 132 -42.37 0.79 -0.15
C PRO A 132 -42.50 1.35 -1.57
N LEU A 133 -41.42 1.36 -2.35
CA LEU A 133 -41.44 1.82 -3.74
C LEU A 133 -41.87 0.71 -4.72
N ASN A 134 -41.69 -0.55 -4.33
CA ASN A 134 -42.06 -1.71 -5.13
C ASN A 134 -42.72 -2.82 -4.29
N PRO A 135 -43.90 -2.55 -3.72
CA PRO A 135 -44.58 -3.45 -2.77
C PRO A 135 -44.95 -4.78 -3.43
N PHE A 136 -45.24 -4.81 -4.73
CA PHE A 136 -45.62 -6.05 -5.41
C PHE A 136 -44.44 -6.82 -5.98
N GLY A 137 -43.32 -6.15 -6.29
CA GLY A 137 -42.11 -6.78 -6.80
C GLY A 137 -41.17 -7.32 -5.71
N SER A 138 -41.32 -6.85 -4.46
CA SER A 138 -40.58 -7.33 -3.29
C SER A 138 -41.24 -8.50 -2.56
N ALA A 139 -42.50 -8.81 -2.88
CA ALA A 139 -43.22 -9.95 -2.33
C ALA A 139 -42.65 -11.29 -2.82
N GLY A 140 -42.85 -12.34 -2.02
CA GLY A 140 -42.37 -13.68 -2.30
C GLY A 140 -43.02 -14.34 -3.51
N LEU A 141 -44.25 -13.94 -3.84
CA LEU A 141 -44.92 -14.27 -5.08
C LEU A 141 -45.18 -12.99 -5.88
N PHE A 142 -44.93 -13.05 -7.18
CA PHE A 142 -45.14 -11.91 -8.06
C PHE A 142 -46.61 -11.80 -8.50
N PRO A 143 -47.11 -10.57 -8.73
CA PRO A 143 -48.47 -10.32 -9.21
C PRO A 143 -48.71 -10.89 -10.60
N SER A 144 -49.99 -11.17 -10.91
CA SER A 144 -50.49 -11.58 -12.23
C SER A 144 -49.66 -12.71 -12.87
N SER A 145 -49.16 -13.63 -12.05
CA SER A 145 -48.20 -14.67 -12.45
C SER A 145 -48.81 -16.05 -12.21
N VAL A 146 -48.46 -17.01 -13.07
CA VAL A 146 -48.80 -18.42 -12.88
C VAL A 146 -47.60 -19.14 -12.28
N TYR A 147 -47.79 -19.73 -11.11
CA TYR A 147 -46.78 -20.53 -10.43
C TYR A 147 -47.08 -22.02 -10.54
N THR A 148 -46.03 -22.80 -10.74
CA THR A 148 -46.04 -24.25 -10.67
C THR A 148 -45.30 -24.69 -9.42
N VAL A 149 -45.97 -25.49 -8.58
CA VAL A 149 -45.38 -26.19 -7.45
C VAL A 149 -45.02 -27.59 -7.91
N THR A 150 -43.74 -27.95 -7.85
CA THR A 150 -43.22 -29.28 -8.22
C THR A 150 -42.55 -29.90 -7.00
N VAL A 151 -42.95 -31.12 -6.66
CA VAL A 151 -42.33 -31.95 -5.63
C VAL A 151 -41.64 -33.11 -6.34
N THR A 152 -40.31 -33.15 -6.32
CA THR A 152 -39.53 -34.06 -7.15
C THR A 152 -39.45 -35.46 -6.53
N GLY A 153 -39.85 -36.47 -7.30
CA GLY A 153 -39.68 -37.89 -6.99
C GLY A 153 -38.42 -38.50 -7.61
N LEU A 154 -38.27 -39.83 -7.50
CA LEU A 154 -37.06 -40.58 -7.87
C LEU A 154 -36.72 -40.65 -9.39
N GLU A 155 -37.62 -40.30 -10.31
CA GLU A 155 -37.39 -40.47 -11.75
C GLU A 155 -37.73 -39.27 -12.65
N PRO A 156 -36.87 -38.93 -13.66
CA PRO A 156 -35.43 -39.13 -13.73
C PRO A 156 -34.71 -37.94 -13.07
N ALA A 157 -33.87 -38.25 -12.07
CA ALA A 157 -33.08 -37.30 -11.31
C ALA A 157 -32.24 -36.38 -12.21
N ILE A 158 -32.46 -35.07 -12.07
CA ILE A 158 -31.44 -34.08 -12.42
C ILE A 158 -30.25 -34.35 -11.48
N PRO A 159 -29.02 -34.60 -11.99
CA PRO A 159 -27.85 -34.82 -11.14
C PRO A 159 -27.68 -33.66 -10.15
N GLY A 160 -27.72 -33.97 -8.85
CA GLY A 160 -27.58 -32.98 -7.77
C GLY A 160 -28.89 -32.47 -7.14
N ALA A 161 -30.07 -32.89 -7.61
CA ALA A 161 -31.32 -32.56 -6.95
C ALA A 161 -31.42 -33.27 -5.58
N SER A 162 -31.69 -32.51 -4.52
CA SER A 162 -32.02 -33.08 -3.21
C SER A 162 -33.37 -33.76 -3.28
N LEU A 163 -33.50 -34.97 -2.71
CA LEU A 163 -34.76 -35.71 -2.65
C LEU A 163 -35.42 -35.52 -1.29
N ILE A 164 -36.75 -35.34 -1.27
CA ILE A 164 -37.51 -35.34 -0.01
C ILE A 164 -37.56 -36.76 0.55
N LEU A 165 -37.21 -36.91 1.82
CA LEU A 165 -37.42 -38.15 2.56
C LEU A 165 -38.68 -38.02 3.42
N ALA A 166 -39.66 -38.88 3.17
CA ALA A 166 -40.87 -39.01 3.98
C ALA A 166 -41.01 -40.47 4.45
N GLY A 167 -41.27 -40.66 5.75
CA GLY A 167 -41.21 -41.99 6.38
C GLY A 167 -39.82 -42.66 6.29
N GLY A 168 -38.76 -41.87 6.13
CA GLY A 168 -37.39 -42.36 5.92
C GLY A 168 -37.10 -42.88 4.51
N ARG A 169 -38.01 -42.67 3.54
CA ARG A 169 -37.87 -43.09 2.15
C ARG A 169 -38.03 -41.91 1.17
N PRO A 170 -37.31 -41.92 0.03
CA PRO A 170 -37.53 -40.92 -1.01
C PRO A 170 -38.90 -41.06 -1.67
N LEU A 171 -39.46 -39.93 -2.12
CA LEU A 171 -40.73 -39.89 -2.86
C LEU A 171 -40.60 -40.61 -4.21
N GLU A 172 -41.53 -41.51 -4.54
CA GLU A 172 -41.45 -42.29 -5.79
C GLU A 172 -41.96 -41.53 -7.01
N THR A 173 -42.95 -40.66 -6.82
CA THR A 173 -43.62 -39.94 -7.92
C THR A 173 -43.37 -38.44 -7.83
N THR A 174 -43.06 -37.83 -8.98
CA THR A 174 -43.04 -36.37 -9.08
C THR A 174 -44.48 -35.86 -9.15
N VAL A 175 -44.84 -34.95 -8.24
CA VAL A 175 -46.17 -34.34 -8.20
C VAL A 175 -46.04 -32.86 -8.56
N ALA A 176 -46.92 -32.38 -9.42
CA ALA A 176 -46.99 -30.96 -9.76
C ALA A 176 -48.43 -30.43 -9.65
N GLY A 177 -48.55 -29.18 -9.22
CA GLY A 177 -49.78 -28.40 -9.23
C GLY A 177 -49.49 -26.96 -9.64
N CYS A 178 -50.51 -26.18 -10.01
CA CYS A 178 -50.31 -24.77 -10.35
C CYS A 178 -51.44 -23.87 -9.83
N PHE A 179 -51.09 -22.61 -9.59
CA PHE A 179 -52.02 -21.55 -9.19
C PHE A 179 -51.66 -20.23 -9.89
N SER A 180 -52.62 -19.33 -10.00
CA SER A 180 -52.38 -17.96 -10.45
C SER A 180 -52.37 -17.02 -9.26
N THR A 181 -51.60 -15.94 -9.31
CA THR A 181 -51.63 -14.86 -8.32
C THR A 181 -52.56 -13.73 -8.76
N CYS A 182 -53.11 -13.00 -7.81
CA CYS A 182 -53.98 -11.85 -8.03
C CYS A 182 -53.30 -10.74 -8.86
N ASP A 183 -54.14 -9.93 -9.51
CA ASP A 183 -53.72 -8.70 -10.18
C ASP A 183 -53.89 -7.52 -9.21
N PRO A 184 -52.80 -6.81 -8.84
CA PRO A 184 -52.84 -5.72 -7.87
C PRO A 184 -53.69 -4.53 -8.34
N LEU A 185 -54.02 -4.44 -9.63
CA LEU A 185 -54.94 -3.43 -10.15
C LEU A 185 -56.41 -3.73 -9.86
N SER A 186 -56.74 -4.98 -9.50
CA SER A 186 -58.13 -5.46 -9.37
C SER A 186 -58.61 -5.59 -7.92
N SER A 187 -57.71 -5.80 -6.96
CA SER A 187 -58.01 -5.98 -5.53
C SER A 187 -56.74 -5.90 -4.68
N LEU A 188 -56.89 -5.74 -3.36
CA LEU A 188 -55.78 -5.86 -2.42
C LEU A 188 -55.23 -7.28 -2.47
N CYS A 189 -53.98 -7.37 -2.91
CA CYS A 189 -53.36 -8.60 -3.35
C CYS A 189 -52.71 -9.42 -2.23
N PHE A 190 -53.09 -9.17 -0.98
CA PHE A 190 -52.49 -9.80 0.20
C PHE A 190 -53.59 -10.27 1.15
N ASN A 191 -53.33 -11.38 1.84
CA ASN A 191 -54.12 -11.80 2.99
C ASN A 191 -53.58 -11.14 4.25
N ASP A 192 -54.49 -10.77 5.13
CA ASP A 192 -54.15 -10.40 6.50
C ASP A 192 -53.93 -11.66 7.35
N PRO A 193 -52.70 -11.90 7.88
CA PRO A 193 -52.44 -13.02 8.76
C PRO A 193 -52.95 -12.82 10.19
N VAL A 194 -53.25 -11.60 10.62
CA VAL A 194 -53.63 -11.25 12.00
C VAL A 194 -54.88 -10.34 11.98
N PRO A 195 -56.07 -10.88 12.24
CA PRO A 195 -57.30 -10.08 12.17
C PRO A 195 -57.26 -8.86 13.08
N GLY A 196 -57.39 -7.65 12.52
CA GLY A 196 -57.48 -6.42 13.31
C GLY A 196 -56.96 -5.19 12.59
N SER A 197 -56.82 -4.10 13.33
CA SER A 197 -55.99 -2.96 12.91
C SER A 197 -54.60 -3.13 13.51
N PRO A 198 -53.53 -2.83 12.76
CA PRO A 198 -52.19 -2.81 13.32
C PRO A 198 -52.10 -1.79 14.43
N TYR A 199 -51.30 -2.08 15.44
CA TYR A 199 -50.98 -1.15 16.51
C TYR A 199 -49.53 -1.27 16.96
N VAL A 200 -49.00 -0.16 17.48
CA VAL A 200 -47.64 -0.12 18.04
C VAL A 200 -47.61 -0.86 19.38
N VAL A 201 -46.93 -2.00 19.40
CA VAL A 201 -46.67 -2.82 20.60
C VAL A 201 -45.66 -2.12 21.50
N GLN A 202 -44.57 -1.64 20.91
CA GLN A 202 -43.47 -0.99 21.64
C GLN A 202 -42.71 -0.02 20.74
N THR A 203 -42.03 0.94 21.37
CA THR A 203 -41.03 1.77 20.71
C THR A 203 -39.68 1.60 21.38
N THR A 204 -38.59 1.77 20.63
CA THR A 204 -37.23 1.90 21.16
C THR A 204 -36.64 3.21 20.66
N PRO A 205 -36.35 4.18 21.55
CA PRO A 205 -36.61 4.17 22.99
C PRO A 205 -38.11 4.05 23.34
N SER A 206 -38.41 3.75 24.59
CA SER A 206 -39.78 3.81 25.09
C SER A 206 -40.37 5.20 24.94
N THR A 207 -41.64 5.28 24.56
CA THR A 207 -42.42 6.51 24.46
C THR A 207 -43.65 6.42 25.36
N SER A 208 -44.05 7.54 25.98
CA SER A 208 -45.26 7.64 26.81
C SER A 208 -45.71 9.09 26.94
N ASP A 209 -46.88 9.33 27.54
CA ASP A 209 -47.31 10.65 27.98
C ASP A 209 -47.68 10.55 29.48
N PRO A 210 -46.88 11.14 30.40
CA PRO A 210 -45.78 12.08 30.15
C PRO A 210 -44.56 11.45 29.46
N ALA A 211 -43.81 12.29 28.74
CA ALA A 211 -42.63 11.89 27.98
C ALA A 211 -41.54 11.31 28.90
N PRO A 212 -41.07 10.07 28.69
CA PRO A 212 -39.95 9.53 29.44
C PRO A 212 -38.65 10.22 28.98
N LEU A 213 -37.70 10.37 29.91
CA LEU A 213 -36.32 10.79 29.62
C LEU A 213 -35.56 9.62 29.00
N VAL A 214 -34.87 9.87 27.88
CA VAL A 214 -34.18 8.84 27.11
C VAL A 214 -32.78 9.31 26.72
N GLY A 215 -31.76 8.53 27.13
CA GLY A 215 -30.36 8.72 26.72
C GLY A 215 -30.18 8.40 25.25
N TRP A 216 -29.82 9.41 24.45
CA TRP A 216 -29.87 9.31 23.00
C TRP A 216 -28.54 9.63 22.32
N GLY A 217 -27.97 8.60 21.68
CA GLY A 217 -26.77 8.71 20.85
C GLY A 217 -26.94 8.36 19.37
N ALA A 218 -28.01 7.66 18.97
CA ALA A 218 -28.05 6.96 17.68
C ALA A 218 -29.06 7.51 16.64
N GLY A 219 -29.84 8.54 16.95
CA GLY A 219 -30.73 9.18 15.97
C GLY A 219 -31.90 8.32 15.46
N THR A 220 -32.10 7.10 15.96
CA THR A 220 -33.13 6.17 15.47
C THR A 220 -34.24 5.93 16.48
N LEU A 221 -35.49 6.08 16.04
CA LEU A 221 -36.70 5.67 16.76
C LEU A 221 -37.32 4.46 16.05
N SER A 222 -37.36 3.32 16.72
CA SER A 222 -38.00 2.10 16.22
C SER A 222 -39.41 1.95 16.79
N ALA A 223 -40.39 1.62 15.97
CA ALA A 223 -41.74 1.23 16.36
C ALA A 223 -42.05 -0.19 15.89
N THR A 224 -42.38 -1.09 16.82
CA THR A 224 -42.79 -2.47 16.51
C THR A 224 -44.30 -2.59 16.54
N PHE A 225 -44.87 -3.20 15.51
CA PHE A 225 -46.29 -3.46 15.34
C PHE A 225 -46.62 -4.92 15.67
N ASN A 226 -47.88 -5.18 16.02
CA ASN A 226 -48.38 -6.53 16.35
C ASN A 226 -48.52 -7.44 15.13
N GLU A 227 -48.54 -6.86 13.93
CA GLU A 227 -48.77 -7.55 12.67
C GLU A 227 -47.98 -6.91 11.51
N PRO A 228 -47.89 -7.58 10.35
CA PRO A 228 -47.23 -7.02 9.18
C PRO A 228 -47.96 -5.80 8.61
N LEU A 229 -47.19 -4.85 8.10
CA LEU A 229 -47.73 -3.64 7.48
C LEU A 229 -47.71 -3.71 5.96
N SER A 230 -48.61 -2.98 5.31
CA SER A 230 -48.45 -2.66 3.89
C SER A 230 -47.32 -1.64 3.73
N PRO A 231 -46.30 -1.94 2.91
CA PRO A 231 -45.25 -0.96 2.60
C PRO A 231 -45.79 0.24 1.77
N ILE A 232 -46.98 0.12 1.17
CA ILE A 232 -47.62 1.21 0.44
C ILE A 232 -47.95 2.35 1.41
N GLY A 233 -47.41 3.54 1.14
CA GLY A 233 -47.70 4.74 1.92
C GLY A 233 -46.93 4.84 3.23
N ILE A 234 -45.92 3.98 3.45
CA ILE A 234 -44.91 4.14 4.50
C ILE A 234 -43.77 4.98 3.94
N ASP A 235 -43.76 6.25 4.33
CA ASP A 235 -42.78 7.26 3.96
C ASP A 235 -42.53 8.26 5.13
N PRO A 236 -41.55 9.18 5.02
CA PRO A 236 -41.31 10.19 6.05
C PRO A 236 -42.48 11.16 6.31
N ALA A 237 -43.50 11.20 5.46
CA ALA A 237 -44.71 11.98 5.73
C ALA A 237 -45.72 11.19 6.57
N SER A 238 -45.73 9.86 6.45
CA SER A 238 -46.59 8.95 7.20
C SER A 238 -46.11 8.68 8.63
N ILE A 239 -44.80 8.69 8.86
CA ILE A 239 -44.17 8.48 10.16
C ILE A 239 -43.30 9.67 10.45
N GLN A 240 -43.72 10.48 11.42
CA GLN A 240 -43.04 11.72 11.76
C GLN A 240 -42.57 11.70 13.19
N VAL A 241 -41.41 12.31 13.42
CA VAL A 241 -41.00 12.74 14.75
C VAL A 241 -41.03 14.26 14.76
N VAL A 242 -41.86 14.84 15.61
CA VAL A 242 -42.08 16.30 15.65
C VAL A 242 -41.55 16.89 16.94
N ASN A 243 -40.74 17.93 16.84
CA ASN A 243 -40.27 18.68 18.00
C ASN A 243 -41.46 19.44 18.64
N GLN A 244 -41.76 19.18 19.90
CA GLN A 244 -42.92 19.76 20.58
C GLN A 244 -42.80 21.26 20.83
N THR A 245 -41.58 21.78 20.89
CA THR A 245 -41.32 23.20 21.11
C THR A 245 -41.51 24.00 19.82
N THR A 246 -41.01 23.48 18.70
CA THR A 246 -41.02 24.20 17.40
C THR A 246 -42.18 23.81 16.49
N GLY A 247 -42.82 22.67 16.74
CA GLY A 247 -43.84 22.07 15.87
C GLY A 247 -43.29 21.58 14.52
N GLN A 248 -41.97 21.57 14.33
CA GLN A 248 -41.35 21.16 13.06
C GLN A 248 -41.06 19.65 13.05
N PRO A 249 -41.31 18.96 11.92
CA PRO A 249 -40.88 17.57 11.74
C PRO A 249 -39.35 17.51 11.68
N VAL A 250 -38.78 16.49 12.32
CA VAL A 250 -37.36 16.16 12.23
C VAL A 250 -37.11 15.54 10.86
N PRO A 251 -36.14 16.03 10.06
CA PRO A 251 -35.76 15.37 8.82
C PRO A 251 -35.18 13.99 9.08
N GLY A 252 -35.54 12.99 8.28
CA GLY A 252 -35.06 11.62 8.44
C GLY A 252 -35.50 10.69 7.31
N GLU A 253 -35.02 9.45 7.39
CA GLU A 253 -35.37 8.34 6.51
C GLU A 253 -36.19 7.28 7.26
N ILE A 254 -36.96 6.49 6.52
CA ILE A 254 -37.75 5.38 7.07
C ILE A 254 -37.20 4.06 6.53
N ALA A 255 -36.96 3.12 7.44
CA ALA A 255 -36.69 1.73 7.09
C ALA A 255 -37.79 0.82 7.64
N LEU A 256 -38.42 0.04 6.76
CA LEU A 256 -39.40 -0.97 7.13
C LEU A 256 -38.72 -2.34 7.19
N VAL A 257 -38.90 -3.03 8.31
CA VAL A 257 -38.46 -4.41 8.49
C VAL A 257 -39.70 -5.26 8.76
N GLN A 258 -40.06 -6.12 7.81
CA GLN A 258 -41.11 -7.11 8.02
C GLN A 258 -40.52 -8.31 8.78
N ALA A 259 -41.30 -8.90 9.68
CA ALA A 259 -40.91 -10.18 10.25
C ALA A 259 -40.83 -11.26 9.17
N GLU A 260 -39.79 -12.09 9.25
CA GLU A 260 -39.71 -13.29 8.44
C GLU A 260 -40.66 -14.37 8.96
N PRO A 261 -41.28 -15.19 8.09
CA PRO A 261 -42.14 -16.27 8.55
C PRO A 261 -41.32 -17.33 9.34
N PRO A 262 -41.85 -17.88 10.45
CA PRO A 262 -43.21 -17.73 10.97
C PRO A 262 -43.41 -16.42 11.75
N PHE A 263 -44.44 -15.65 11.39
CA PHE A 263 -44.75 -14.32 11.96
C PHE A 263 -45.11 -14.43 13.45
N THR A 264 -44.09 -14.49 14.29
CA THR A 264 -44.22 -14.43 15.76
C THR A 264 -44.12 -13.00 16.27
N THR A 265 -43.67 -12.09 15.42
CA THR A 265 -43.56 -10.64 15.64
C THR A 265 -44.10 -9.94 14.39
N GLY A 266 -44.70 -8.75 14.53
CA GLY A 266 -45.28 -8.01 13.39
C GLY A 266 -44.23 -7.27 12.56
N ALA A 267 -44.53 -6.07 12.08
CA ALA A 267 -43.55 -5.21 11.40
C ALA A 267 -42.74 -4.36 12.40
N ARG A 268 -41.54 -3.93 12.01
CA ARG A 268 -40.80 -2.85 12.68
C ARG A 268 -40.58 -1.72 11.69
N VAL A 269 -40.84 -0.49 12.12
CA VAL A 269 -40.49 0.70 11.35
C VAL A 269 -39.47 1.52 12.12
N ASP A 270 -38.33 1.80 11.49
CA ASP A 270 -37.24 2.58 12.03
C ASP A 270 -37.26 3.97 11.37
N PHE A 271 -37.49 5.03 12.16
CA PHE A 271 -37.27 6.42 11.77
C PHE A 271 -35.83 6.79 12.10
N ILE A 272 -35.01 7.09 11.09
CA ILE A 272 -33.60 7.44 11.23
C ILE A 272 -33.45 8.93 10.96
N ALA A 273 -33.22 9.73 12.00
CA ALA A 273 -33.06 11.17 11.86
C ALA A 273 -31.79 11.49 11.05
N ALA A 274 -31.87 12.53 10.21
CA ALA A 274 -30.74 13.04 9.44
C ALA A 274 -29.65 13.66 10.33
N TYR A 275 -30.01 14.06 11.55
CA TYR A 275 -29.13 14.63 12.56
C TYR A 275 -29.50 14.08 13.95
N PRO A 276 -28.54 14.00 14.89
CA PRO A 276 -28.86 13.66 16.28
C PRO A 276 -29.95 14.58 16.84
N PHE A 277 -30.81 14.02 17.68
CA PHE A 277 -31.85 14.80 18.34
C PHE A 277 -31.19 15.75 19.36
N PRO A 278 -31.53 17.05 19.34
CA PRO A 278 -31.05 17.98 20.37
C PRO A 278 -31.35 17.47 21.78
N PRO A 279 -30.45 17.66 22.75
CA PRO A 279 -30.69 17.27 24.14
C PRO A 279 -31.82 18.09 24.78
N ASP A 280 -32.35 17.61 25.89
CA ASP A 280 -33.42 18.22 26.70
C ASP A 280 -34.64 18.67 25.89
N THR A 281 -34.93 17.96 24.79
CA THR A 281 -35.98 18.33 23.85
C THR A 281 -37.03 17.24 23.80
N THR A 282 -38.30 17.63 23.98
CA THR A 282 -39.43 16.69 23.85
C THR A 282 -39.85 16.57 22.39
N PHE A 283 -39.97 15.33 21.94
CA PHE A 283 -40.45 14.95 20.61
C PHE A 283 -41.73 14.12 20.72
N GLU A 284 -42.56 14.18 19.67
CA GLU A 284 -43.75 13.36 19.50
C GLU A 284 -43.60 12.46 18.29
N PHE A 285 -43.90 11.19 18.48
CA PHE A 285 -44.01 10.20 17.42
C PHE A 285 -45.44 10.18 16.87
N ILE A 286 -45.58 10.52 15.59
CA ILE A 286 -46.86 10.61 14.90
C ILE A 286 -46.93 9.55 13.81
N LEU A 287 -48.02 8.78 13.83
CA LEU A 287 -48.42 7.90 12.73
C LEU A 287 -49.57 8.54 11.96
N SER A 288 -49.45 8.60 10.64
CA SER A 288 -50.58 8.96 9.77
C SER A 288 -51.52 7.76 9.60
N GLY A 289 -52.76 8.04 9.20
CA GLY A 289 -53.72 7.00 8.82
C GLY A 289 -53.42 6.32 7.47
N THR A 290 -52.31 6.64 6.80
CA THR A 290 -51.91 5.97 5.54
C THR A 290 -51.13 4.68 5.79
N ILE A 291 -50.57 4.51 6.98
CA ILE A 291 -49.97 3.25 7.41
C ILE A 291 -51.10 2.30 7.72
N ALA A 292 -51.08 1.14 7.09
CA ALA A 292 -52.12 0.14 7.23
C ALA A 292 -51.53 -1.27 7.23
N ASP A 293 -52.32 -2.26 7.61
CA ASP A 293 -52.01 -3.67 7.38
C ASP A 293 -52.04 -4.00 5.88
N LEU A 294 -51.83 -5.28 5.55
CA LEU A 294 -51.85 -5.78 4.19
C LEU A 294 -53.23 -5.73 3.51
N VAL A 295 -54.32 -5.51 4.25
CA VAL A 295 -55.71 -5.41 3.76
C VAL A 295 -56.30 -3.99 3.87
N GLY A 296 -55.48 -3.01 4.25
CA GLY A 296 -55.83 -1.60 4.29
C GLY A 296 -56.46 -1.10 5.60
N SER A 297 -56.46 -1.88 6.69
CA SER A 297 -56.90 -1.37 8.00
C SER A 297 -55.83 -0.43 8.56
N PRO A 298 -56.17 0.81 8.95
CA PRO A 298 -55.18 1.79 9.38
C PRO A 298 -54.52 1.38 10.70
N ALA A 299 -53.23 1.69 10.81
CA ALA A 299 -52.45 1.48 12.01
C ALA A 299 -52.81 2.50 13.10
N THR A 300 -52.69 2.07 14.36
CA THR A 300 -52.98 2.88 15.54
C THR A 300 -51.78 2.91 16.48
N LEU A 301 -51.70 3.92 17.34
CA LEU A 301 -50.57 4.05 18.27
C LEU A 301 -50.65 3.10 19.48
N TYR A 302 -51.78 2.45 19.74
CA TYR A 302 -52.01 1.58 20.91
C TYR A 302 -52.94 0.44 20.59
N ASP A 303 -52.86 -0.62 21.40
CA ASP A 303 -53.80 -1.73 21.34
C ASP A 303 -55.24 -1.22 21.59
N PRO A 304 -56.15 -1.29 20.59
CA PRO A 304 -57.53 -0.83 20.75
C PRO A 304 -58.34 -1.70 21.73
N ALA A 305 -57.86 -2.90 22.07
CA ALA A 305 -58.47 -3.78 23.08
C ALA A 305 -57.82 -3.65 24.48
N GLY A 306 -56.71 -2.92 24.60
CA GLY A 306 -55.93 -2.79 25.83
C GLY A 306 -56.52 -1.76 26.81
N THR A 307 -56.42 -2.04 28.12
CA THR A 307 -56.83 -1.08 29.17
C THR A 307 -55.74 -0.07 29.55
N GLY A 308 -54.57 -0.16 28.92
CA GLY A 308 -53.37 0.65 29.21
C GLY A 308 -53.10 1.78 28.22
N VAL A 309 -54.11 2.26 27.48
CA VAL A 309 -53.95 3.39 26.55
C VAL A 309 -53.52 4.64 27.35
N PRO A 310 -52.42 5.33 26.99
CA PRO A 310 -52.04 6.56 27.66
C PRO A 310 -53.13 7.62 27.47
N PRO A 311 -53.34 8.52 28.45
CA PRO A 311 -54.53 9.37 28.51
C PRO A 311 -54.74 10.30 27.31
N SER A 312 -53.69 10.56 26.52
CA SER A 312 -53.69 11.55 25.44
C SER A 312 -53.64 10.95 24.03
N GLU A 313 -53.49 9.63 23.88
CA GLU A 313 -53.14 8.97 22.61
C GLU A 313 -51.78 9.42 22.01
N ARG A 314 -50.94 10.15 22.76
CA ARG A 314 -49.66 10.67 22.25
C ARG A 314 -48.48 9.83 22.71
N ARG A 315 -47.53 9.57 21.81
CA ARG A 315 -46.26 8.91 22.13
C ARG A 315 -45.15 9.95 22.15
N LEU A 316 -44.80 10.43 23.34
CA LEU A 316 -43.75 11.42 23.54
C LEU A 316 -42.47 10.77 24.05
N PHE A 317 -41.33 11.42 23.82
CA PHE A 317 -40.06 11.16 24.50
C PHE A 317 -39.29 12.46 24.66
N THR A 318 -38.53 12.59 25.74
CA THR A 318 -37.64 13.72 25.97
C THR A 318 -36.22 13.20 25.91
N THR A 319 -35.43 13.69 24.97
CA THR A 319 -34.00 13.42 24.98
C THR A 319 -33.40 14.02 26.24
N ASP A 320 -32.57 13.27 26.95
CA ASP A 320 -31.67 13.86 27.92
C ASP A 320 -30.32 14.14 27.27
N ASP A 321 -29.54 15.05 27.86
CA ASP A 321 -28.13 15.28 27.46
C ASP A 321 -27.21 14.13 27.88
N GLY A 322 -27.78 12.94 28.16
CA GLY A 322 -27.10 11.67 28.36
C GLY A 322 -25.81 11.78 29.15
N GLY A 323 -25.79 12.51 30.28
CA GLY A 323 -24.63 12.72 31.15
C GLY A 323 -23.29 12.52 30.45
N PHE A 324 -23.01 13.29 29.41
CA PHE A 324 -21.83 13.05 28.57
C PHE A 324 -20.55 13.10 29.41
N CYS A 325 -19.84 11.98 29.47
CA CYS A 325 -18.52 11.93 30.08
C CYS A 325 -17.50 12.29 29.00
N GLU A 326 -16.64 13.26 29.31
CA GLU A 326 -15.44 13.49 28.51
C GLU A 326 -14.64 12.19 28.52
N GLN A 327 -14.49 11.60 27.33
CA GLN A 327 -13.71 10.37 27.19
C GLN A 327 -12.23 10.71 27.29
N THR A 328 -11.41 9.70 27.57
CA THR A 328 -9.97 9.91 27.53
C THR A 328 -9.61 10.41 26.13
N PRO A 329 -9.02 11.62 26.01
CA PRO A 329 -8.70 12.16 24.71
C PRO A 329 -7.75 11.23 23.97
N TRP A 330 -7.94 11.16 22.66
CA TRP A 330 -6.93 10.55 21.82
C TRP A 330 -5.82 11.58 21.57
N ILE A 331 -4.57 11.18 21.83
CA ILE A 331 -3.39 12.04 21.68
C ILE A 331 -2.46 11.40 20.67
N GLU A 332 -2.12 12.16 19.63
CA GLU A 332 -0.96 11.90 18.77
C GLU A 332 0.11 12.91 19.06
N ASP A 333 1.22 12.39 19.56
CA ASP A 333 2.44 13.14 19.86
C ASP A 333 3.50 12.98 18.76
N PHE A 334 3.15 12.29 17.67
CA PHE A 334 3.99 12.03 16.49
C PHE A 334 5.22 11.17 16.79
N THR A 335 5.28 10.48 17.94
CA THR A 335 6.41 9.63 18.35
C THR A 335 6.36 8.20 17.80
N THR A 336 5.32 7.86 17.02
CA THR A 336 5.22 6.54 16.37
C THR A 336 4.62 6.67 14.97
N THR A 337 5.08 5.84 14.03
CA THR A 337 4.59 5.85 12.63
C THR A 337 3.36 4.98 12.40
N GLN A 338 2.84 4.31 13.44
CA GLN A 338 1.75 3.33 13.32
C GLN A 338 0.43 3.96 12.88
N ASN A 339 0.26 5.26 13.08
CA ASN A 339 -0.96 5.98 12.75
C ASN A 339 -0.90 6.69 11.38
N LEU A 340 0.12 6.42 10.55
CA LEU A 340 0.28 7.02 9.22
C LEU A 340 -0.42 6.18 8.14
N ASP A 341 -1.34 6.79 7.39
CA ASP A 341 -2.01 6.17 6.24
C ASP A 341 -1.24 6.46 4.94
N THR A 342 -1.07 7.74 4.63
CA THR A 342 -0.47 8.19 3.38
C THR A 342 0.31 9.49 3.54
N LEU A 343 1.34 9.62 2.71
CA LEU A 343 2.22 10.78 2.65
C LEU A 343 2.36 11.18 1.17
N THR A 344 2.13 12.46 0.86
CA THR A 344 2.24 13.00 -0.51
C THR A 344 3.01 14.31 -0.48
N GLY A 345 4.17 14.35 -1.16
CA GLY A 345 5.09 15.51 -1.22
C GLY A 345 6.37 15.34 -0.40
N PRO A 346 7.35 16.28 -0.49
CA PRO A 346 8.62 16.19 0.22
C PRO A 346 8.53 16.65 1.69
N ILE A 347 8.01 15.78 2.55
CA ILE A 347 8.02 15.87 4.03
C ILE A 347 8.10 14.44 4.56
N GLU A 348 9.02 14.13 5.48
CA GLU A 348 9.16 12.81 6.11
C GLU A 348 8.63 12.87 7.55
N TRP A 349 7.89 11.84 7.96
CA TRP A 349 7.48 11.61 9.33
C TRP A 349 8.06 10.26 9.79
N ASN A 350 9.06 10.32 10.66
CA ASN A 350 9.83 9.16 11.12
C ASN A 350 9.40 8.68 12.53
N GLY A 351 8.36 9.27 13.12
CA GLY A 351 7.91 8.94 14.47
C GLY A 351 8.80 9.55 15.58
N ASP A 352 9.47 10.69 15.37
CA ASP A 352 10.29 11.32 16.42
C ASP A 352 9.60 12.46 17.18
N GLY A 353 8.30 12.63 16.95
CA GLY A 353 7.51 13.74 17.50
C GLY A 353 7.46 14.99 16.61
N ALA A 354 8.06 14.96 15.42
CA ALA A 354 8.02 16.06 14.46
C ALA A 354 7.71 15.59 13.02
N VAL A 355 6.83 16.32 12.34
CA VAL A 355 6.63 16.21 10.90
C VAL A 355 7.59 17.20 10.23
N ARG A 356 8.57 16.72 9.45
CA ARG A 356 9.66 17.56 8.92
C ARG A 356 9.74 17.50 7.41
N ALA A 357 10.00 18.63 6.75
CA ALA A 357 10.38 18.62 5.35
C ALA A 357 11.77 17.98 5.18
N ARG A 358 11.83 16.79 4.54
CA ARG A 358 13.09 16.20 4.11
C ARG A 358 13.17 16.34 2.60
N PHE A 359 14.06 17.19 2.15
CA PHE A 359 14.37 17.30 0.74
C PHE A 359 15.15 16.05 0.31
N PRO A 360 14.94 15.54 -0.91
CA PRO A 360 15.82 14.53 -1.50
C PRO A 360 17.25 15.07 -1.76
N LEU A 361 17.49 16.35 -1.44
CA LEU A 361 18.82 16.89 -1.27
C LEU A 361 19.21 16.74 0.17
N GLU A 362 20.32 16.06 0.38
CA GLU A 362 20.85 15.62 1.65
C GLU A 362 21.37 16.76 2.52
N VAL A 363 20.66 17.88 2.60
CA VAL A 363 20.83 18.89 3.63
C VAL A 363 19.78 18.58 4.69
N ILE A 364 20.13 17.65 5.58
CA ILE A 364 19.41 17.46 6.84
C ILE A 364 20.09 18.37 7.85
N GLY A 365 19.29 19.10 8.63
CA GLY A 365 19.73 20.09 9.63
C GLY A 365 20.90 19.55 10.45
N ASP A 366 21.99 20.29 10.49
CA ASP A 366 23.22 19.60 10.10
C ASP A 366 23.73 18.56 11.10
N GLY A 367 23.41 18.65 12.40
CA GLY A 367 24.08 17.82 13.39
C GLY A 367 25.59 18.05 13.37
N SER A 368 26.05 19.20 12.86
CA SER A 368 27.45 19.51 12.63
C SER A 368 28.23 19.72 13.92
N PHE A 369 29.54 19.59 13.80
CA PHE A 369 30.46 19.98 14.87
C PHE A 369 30.91 21.46 14.77
N GLY A 370 30.18 22.30 14.02
CA GLY A 370 30.49 23.71 13.82
C GLY A 370 31.27 24.00 12.53
N ALA A 371 32.11 25.03 12.53
CA ALA A 371 32.89 25.43 11.36
C ALA A 371 34.11 24.51 11.20
N LEU A 372 34.31 23.96 10.01
CA LEU A 372 35.52 23.19 9.67
C LEU A 372 36.47 24.06 8.86
N GLY A 373 37.57 24.45 9.47
CA GLY A 373 38.60 25.30 8.87
C GLY A 373 39.96 24.62 8.84
N PHE A 374 40.68 24.74 7.72
CA PHE A 374 42.08 24.35 7.58
C PHE A 374 42.93 25.59 7.31
N GLY A 375 43.74 25.99 8.29
CA GLY A 375 44.72 27.06 8.14
C GLY A 375 45.97 26.63 7.35
N PRO A 376 46.93 27.56 7.12
CA PRO A 376 48.15 27.25 6.39
C PRO A 376 48.95 26.09 7.01
N GLY A 377 49.40 25.15 6.17
CA GLY A 377 50.10 23.94 6.60
C GLY A 377 49.33 22.65 6.32
N PRO A 378 49.82 21.50 6.81
CA PRO A 378 49.20 20.20 6.54
C PRO A 378 47.91 20.02 7.34
N GLY A 379 46.86 19.56 6.67
CA GLY A 379 45.58 19.13 7.25
C GLY A 379 45.20 17.74 6.77
N THR A 380 44.24 17.10 7.44
CA THR A 380 43.75 15.77 7.05
C THR A 380 42.24 15.66 7.22
N LEU A 381 41.58 15.10 6.21
CA LEU A 381 40.18 14.65 6.24
C LEU A 381 40.18 13.13 6.20
N ASP A 382 39.97 12.48 7.34
CA ASP A 382 39.95 11.02 7.44
C ASP A 382 38.51 10.49 7.38
N THR A 383 38.14 9.92 6.24
CA THR A 383 36.79 9.38 6.01
C THR A 383 36.53 8.10 6.78
N GLY A 384 37.58 7.43 7.28
CA GLY A 384 37.49 6.20 8.09
C GLY A 384 37.51 6.45 9.59
N ALA A 385 37.49 7.70 10.04
CA ALA A 385 37.42 8.03 11.46
C ALA A 385 36.18 7.40 12.12
N ALA A 386 36.21 7.25 13.44
CA ALA A 386 35.04 6.78 14.18
C ALA A 386 33.89 7.79 14.02
N ALA A 387 32.68 7.29 13.80
CA ALA A 387 31.49 8.13 13.71
C ALA A 387 31.33 8.96 14.99
N GLY A 388 30.91 10.21 14.82
CA GLY A 388 30.70 11.17 15.88
C GLY A 388 29.65 12.21 15.50
N PRO A 389 29.32 13.16 16.40
CA PRO A 389 28.42 14.26 16.05
C PRO A 389 28.95 15.02 14.83
N GLY A 390 28.15 15.07 13.76
CA GLY A 390 28.47 15.76 12.52
C GLY A 390 29.49 15.06 11.63
N PHE A 391 29.78 13.78 11.91
CA PHE A 391 30.61 12.96 11.04
C PHE A 391 30.16 11.50 11.04
N ASP A 392 29.81 10.96 9.87
CA ASP A 392 29.58 9.53 9.68
C ASP A 392 30.09 9.09 8.30
N ARG A 393 30.93 8.04 8.28
CA ARG A 393 31.41 7.36 7.05
C ARG A 393 31.86 8.33 5.95
N GLY A 394 32.74 9.26 6.27
CA GLY A 394 33.27 10.22 5.30
C GLY A 394 32.35 11.39 4.97
N THR A 395 31.19 11.49 5.62
CA THR A 395 30.31 12.66 5.53
C THR A 395 30.53 13.56 6.72
N TRP A 396 30.96 14.79 6.48
CA TRP A 396 31.05 15.86 7.47
C TRP A 396 29.89 16.83 7.29
N ASP A 397 29.15 17.02 8.36
CA ASP A 397 28.20 18.10 8.52
C ASP A 397 28.90 19.27 9.18
N VAL A 398 28.85 20.44 8.55
CA VAL A 398 29.54 21.65 9.01
C VAL A 398 28.66 22.89 8.82
N THR A 399 28.87 23.89 9.67
CA THR A 399 28.23 25.19 9.48
C THR A 399 28.89 26.00 8.37
N THR A 400 30.21 25.88 8.21
CA THR A 400 30.99 26.44 7.10
C THR A 400 32.21 25.55 6.85
N PHE A 401 32.64 25.42 5.60
CA PHE A 401 33.86 24.72 5.22
C PHE A 401 34.88 25.68 4.64
N ASN A 402 36.06 25.81 5.25
CA ASN A 402 37.11 26.73 4.78
C ASN A 402 38.47 26.03 4.65
N VAL A 403 39.09 26.14 3.48
CA VAL A 403 40.49 25.73 3.25
C VAL A 403 41.29 26.96 2.89
N GLU A 404 42.07 27.49 3.83
CA GLU A 404 42.77 28.77 3.66
C GLU A 404 43.97 28.66 2.72
N VAL A 405 44.45 29.80 2.23
CA VAL A 405 45.64 29.86 1.37
C VAL A 405 46.85 29.26 2.10
N GLY A 406 47.57 28.36 1.41
CA GLY A 406 48.72 27.66 1.98
C GLY A 406 48.36 26.43 2.82
N ALA A 407 47.06 26.13 3.00
CA ALA A 407 46.63 24.84 3.54
C ALA A 407 46.87 23.72 2.52
N VAL A 408 47.25 22.54 3.00
CA VAL A 408 47.37 21.31 2.22
C VAL A 408 46.60 20.20 2.93
N VAL A 409 45.34 20.02 2.55
CA VAL A 409 44.41 19.07 3.13
C VAL A 409 44.51 17.75 2.37
N ARG A 410 45.00 16.71 3.04
CA ARG A 410 44.97 15.35 2.49
C ARG A 410 43.65 14.69 2.86
N VAL A 411 42.89 14.26 1.87
CA VAL A 411 41.74 13.38 2.08
C VAL A 411 42.26 11.94 2.12
N ILE A 412 41.84 11.15 3.10
CA ILE A 412 42.23 9.75 3.31
C ILE A 412 41.02 8.93 3.77
N GLY A 413 41.16 7.61 3.78
CA GLY A 413 40.18 6.70 4.35
C GLY A 413 39.40 5.93 3.29
N PRO A 414 38.57 4.97 3.70
CA PRO A 414 37.95 4.03 2.77
C PRO A 414 36.63 4.53 2.17
N PHE A 415 36.00 5.55 2.78
CA PHE A 415 34.75 6.12 2.30
C PHE A 415 35.01 7.34 1.44
N GLN A 416 34.04 7.71 0.60
CA GLN A 416 34.07 8.97 -0.11
C GLN A 416 34.11 10.16 0.86
N ALA A 417 34.84 11.22 0.50
CA ALA A 417 34.78 12.46 1.26
C ALA A 417 33.60 13.32 0.81
N ARG A 418 32.73 13.62 1.75
CA ARG A 418 31.56 14.44 1.54
C ARG A 418 31.47 15.53 2.59
N ILE A 419 31.46 16.78 2.15
CA ILE A 419 31.25 17.94 3.00
C ILE A 419 29.85 18.49 2.76
N ARG A 420 29.06 18.64 3.82
CA ARG A 420 27.74 19.28 3.81
C ARG A 420 27.80 20.54 4.66
N SER A 421 27.70 21.69 4.02
CA SER A 421 27.85 23.01 4.64
C SER A 421 26.51 23.74 4.72
N LEU A 422 26.08 24.17 5.91
CA LEU A 422 24.89 25.03 6.07
C LEU A 422 25.13 26.49 5.65
N GLY A 423 26.39 26.91 5.59
CA GLY A 423 26.83 28.20 5.07
C GLY A 423 27.71 28.00 3.84
N ASN A 424 28.66 28.91 3.63
CA ASN A 424 29.56 28.85 2.49
C ASN A 424 30.63 27.76 2.64
N ALA A 425 31.06 27.20 1.50
CA ALA A 425 32.25 26.38 1.38
C ALA A 425 33.31 27.11 0.54
N THR A 426 34.41 27.54 1.15
CA THR A 426 35.48 28.31 0.48
C THR A 426 36.79 27.52 0.43
N ILE A 427 37.35 27.35 -0.76
CA ILE A 427 38.63 26.67 -0.98
C ILE A 427 39.61 27.65 -1.60
N ALA A 428 40.65 28.00 -0.86
CA ALA A 428 41.76 28.86 -1.27
C ALA A 428 43.13 28.15 -1.23
N GLY A 429 43.22 27.03 -0.52
CA GLY A 429 44.40 26.16 -0.45
C GLY A 429 44.27 24.91 -1.33
N ASN A 430 44.99 23.85 -0.94
CA ASN A 430 45.04 22.59 -1.67
C ASN A 430 44.21 21.51 -0.95
N VAL A 431 43.33 20.84 -1.69
CA VAL A 431 42.62 19.63 -1.25
C VAL A 431 43.06 18.47 -2.15
N ASN A 432 43.63 17.44 -1.55
CA ASN A 432 44.25 16.33 -2.27
C ASN A 432 43.60 15.00 -1.89
N ALA A 433 42.78 14.48 -2.79
CA ALA A 433 42.16 13.17 -2.80
C ALA A 433 42.80 12.20 -3.82
N ASN A 434 44.05 12.45 -4.24
CA ASN A 434 44.78 11.54 -5.15
C ASN A 434 45.01 10.17 -4.50
N ALA A 435 45.03 9.11 -5.32
CA ALA A 435 45.53 7.80 -4.89
C ALA A 435 46.98 7.86 -4.36
N GLY A 436 47.40 6.83 -3.62
CA GLY A 436 48.79 6.70 -3.18
C GLY A 436 49.75 6.61 -4.37
N MET A 437 50.80 7.44 -4.39
CA MET A 437 51.76 7.51 -5.52
C MET A 437 53.19 7.14 -5.12
N ASN A 438 53.48 6.99 -3.83
CA ASN A 438 54.83 6.76 -3.34
C ASN A 438 55.09 5.26 -3.11
N ALA A 439 55.83 4.64 -4.03
CA ALA A 439 56.20 3.22 -3.96
C ALA A 439 57.06 2.85 -2.72
N PHE A 440 57.63 3.84 -2.03
CA PHE A 440 58.45 3.66 -0.83
C PHE A 440 57.73 4.06 0.47
N ALA A 441 56.47 4.49 0.40
CA ALA A 441 55.72 4.79 1.62
C ALA A 441 55.50 3.50 2.43
N ALA A 442 55.39 3.64 3.74
CA ALA A 442 55.18 2.49 4.61
C ALA A 442 53.87 1.77 4.22
N THR A 443 53.91 0.44 4.29
CA THR A 443 52.77 -0.41 3.92
C THR A 443 51.53 -0.05 4.73
N GLY A 444 50.39 0.12 4.05
CA GLY A 444 49.11 0.51 4.64
C GLY A 444 48.92 2.02 4.80
N THR A 445 49.87 2.85 4.37
CA THR A 445 49.71 4.31 4.43
C THR A 445 48.96 4.85 3.22
N PRO A 446 48.19 5.95 3.35
CA PRO A 446 47.48 6.58 2.22
C PRO A 446 48.40 7.06 1.08
N GLU A 447 49.70 7.15 1.33
CA GLU A 447 50.71 7.52 0.34
C GLU A 447 51.28 6.31 -0.41
N GLN A 448 50.96 5.07 0.00
CA GLN A 448 51.46 3.85 -0.62
C GLN A 448 51.03 3.77 -2.08
N GLY A 449 51.99 4.02 -2.97
CA GLY A 449 51.88 3.72 -4.39
C GLY A 449 52.15 2.25 -4.69
N PRO A 450 51.86 1.80 -5.91
CA PRO A 450 52.14 0.43 -6.28
C PRO A 450 53.64 0.15 -6.23
N GLN A 451 53.97 -1.06 -5.79
CA GLN A 451 55.35 -1.50 -5.72
C GLN A 451 55.75 -2.19 -7.02
N GLY A 452 57.00 -1.97 -7.44
CA GLY A 452 57.55 -2.63 -8.61
C GLY A 452 57.99 -4.07 -8.31
N GLY A 453 58.20 -4.83 -9.39
CA GLY A 453 58.89 -6.13 -9.39
C GLY A 453 60.17 -6.10 -8.54
N GLN A 454 60.30 -6.97 -7.53
CA GLN A 454 61.56 -7.16 -6.79
C GLN A 454 62.10 -8.58 -6.98
N PHE A 455 63.41 -8.70 -7.19
CA PHE A 455 64.08 -10.00 -7.26
C PHE A 455 64.27 -10.60 -5.85
N GLY A 456 63.54 -11.67 -5.53
CA GLY A 456 63.74 -12.46 -4.31
C GLY A 456 62.44 -12.80 -3.57
N ALA A 457 62.46 -13.85 -2.75
CA ALA A 457 61.32 -14.45 -2.04
C ALA A 457 60.75 -13.54 -0.92
N VAL A 458 60.04 -12.48 -1.29
CA VAL A 458 59.41 -11.50 -0.41
C VAL A 458 57.89 -11.48 -0.71
N PRO A 459 57.01 -11.09 0.25
CA PRO A 459 55.55 -11.17 0.12
C PRO A 459 54.99 -10.48 -1.14
N PRO A 460 53.72 -10.73 -1.52
CA PRO A 460 53.18 -10.41 -2.83
C PRO A 460 53.28 -8.91 -3.08
N ILE A 461 53.73 -8.56 -4.28
CA ILE A 461 53.91 -7.18 -4.72
C ILE A 461 52.54 -6.49 -4.71
N ARG A 462 52.41 -5.49 -3.83
CA ARG A 462 51.15 -4.83 -3.55
C ARG A 462 50.81 -3.78 -4.61
N GLY A 463 49.53 -3.69 -4.94
CA GLY A 463 48.99 -2.53 -5.66
C GLY A 463 49.06 -1.26 -4.81
N GLY A 464 48.84 -0.12 -5.47
CA GLY A 464 48.69 1.17 -4.82
C GLY A 464 47.38 1.25 -4.06
N ILE A 465 47.37 2.00 -2.96
CA ILE A 465 46.16 2.22 -2.16
C ILE A 465 45.29 3.29 -2.85
N GLY A 466 44.02 2.97 -3.07
CA GLY A 466 43.00 3.92 -3.50
C GLY A 466 42.75 4.96 -2.42
N ASN A 467 42.33 6.16 -2.79
CA ASN A 467 42.00 7.18 -1.79
C ASN A 467 40.52 7.12 -1.39
N ALA A 468 39.99 8.12 -0.66
CA ALA A 468 38.62 8.23 -0.18
C ALA A 468 37.55 7.71 -1.17
N GLY A 469 37.06 6.49 -0.93
CA GLY A 469 36.05 5.81 -1.75
C GLY A 469 36.60 5.16 -3.03
N GLY A 470 37.83 5.48 -3.42
CA GLY A 470 38.54 4.92 -4.57
C GLY A 470 39.06 3.51 -4.32
N GLY A 471 39.16 2.75 -5.40
CA GLY A 471 39.57 1.35 -5.34
C GLY A 471 41.08 1.15 -5.20
N ASP A 472 41.49 0.17 -4.41
CA ASP A 472 42.88 -0.29 -4.36
C ASP A 472 43.30 -0.93 -5.69
N GLY A 473 44.56 -0.75 -6.08
CA GLY A 473 45.14 -1.44 -7.21
C GLY A 473 45.36 -2.92 -6.94
N GLY A 474 45.26 -3.73 -7.99
CA GLY A 474 45.47 -5.18 -7.91
C GLY A 474 46.93 -5.54 -7.61
N ARG A 475 47.13 -6.67 -6.93
CA ARG A 475 48.46 -7.25 -6.66
C ARG A 475 48.99 -8.01 -7.88
N ALA A 476 50.31 -8.17 -7.94
CA ALA A 476 50.97 -8.93 -9.01
C ALA A 476 50.79 -10.46 -8.89
N GLY A 477 50.31 -10.97 -7.75
CA GLY A 477 50.09 -12.40 -7.48
C GLY A 477 49.42 -12.65 -6.13
N GLN A 478 48.83 -13.84 -5.96
CA GLN A 478 48.16 -14.29 -4.72
C GLN A 478 49.10 -15.10 -3.83
N GLU A 479 49.12 -14.78 -2.52
CA GLU A 479 49.85 -15.58 -1.53
C GLU A 479 49.28 -17.01 -1.41
N GLY A 480 50.15 -18.02 -1.50
CA GLY A 480 49.88 -19.34 -0.91
C GLY A 480 49.24 -20.41 -1.80
N TRP A 481 49.12 -20.21 -3.12
CA TRP A 481 48.57 -21.24 -4.01
C TRP A 481 49.63 -21.82 -4.96
N ALA A 482 49.81 -23.14 -4.92
CA ALA A 482 50.63 -23.90 -5.88
C ALA A 482 50.00 -24.00 -7.29
N VAL A 483 48.96 -23.20 -7.56
CA VAL A 483 48.25 -23.13 -8.84
C VAL A 483 48.64 -21.80 -9.49
N ARG A 484 49.37 -21.89 -10.61
CA ARG A 484 49.84 -20.75 -11.40
C ARG A 484 48.65 -19.89 -11.84
N THR A 485 48.50 -18.70 -11.26
CA THR A 485 47.52 -17.72 -11.75
C THR A 485 48.17 -16.91 -12.87
N PHE A 486 47.73 -17.13 -14.11
CA PHE A 486 48.24 -16.47 -15.33
C PHE A 486 47.85 -14.97 -15.43
N GLN A 487 47.17 -14.44 -14.42
CA GLN A 487 46.57 -13.10 -14.38
C GLN A 487 46.92 -12.46 -13.04
N GLY A 488 47.28 -11.18 -13.05
CA GLY A 488 47.37 -10.38 -11.83
C GLY A 488 45.98 -10.14 -11.23
N GLU A 489 45.91 -9.77 -9.96
CA GLU A 489 44.61 -9.52 -9.32
C GLU A 489 43.89 -8.34 -9.99
N PRO A 490 42.54 -8.38 -10.09
CA PRO A 490 41.78 -7.21 -10.49
C PRO A 490 41.98 -6.09 -9.48
N GLY A 491 41.90 -4.84 -9.94
CA GLY A 491 41.75 -3.71 -9.04
C GLY A 491 40.38 -3.75 -8.36
N PHE A 492 40.26 -3.13 -7.20
CA PHE A 492 38.98 -3.02 -6.52
C PHE A 492 38.15 -1.90 -7.17
N GLY A 493 36.85 -2.13 -7.34
CA GLY A 493 35.90 -1.09 -7.72
C GLY A 493 35.27 -0.42 -6.48
N PRO A 494 34.81 0.84 -6.59
CA PRO A 494 33.87 1.39 -5.61
C PRO A 494 32.57 0.56 -5.63
N THR A 495 31.89 0.39 -4.48
CA THR A 495 30.57 -0.29 -4.48
C THR A 495 29.47 0.65 -5.01
N ILE A 496 28.37 0.08 -5.51
CA ILE A 496 27.22 0.80 -6.10
C ILE A 496 26.61 1.83 -5.14
N ASP A 497 26.80 1.65 -3.83
CA ASP A 497 26.20 2.49 -2.79
C ASP A 497 27.21 3.44 -2.11
N GLY A 498 28.42 3.61 -2.67
CA GLY A 498 29.49 4.39 -2.04
C GLY A 498 30.04 3.77 -0.75
N ALA A 499 29.60 2.56 -0.40
CA ALA A 499 30.13 1.80 0.72
C ALA A 499 31.56 1.29 0.40
N PRO A 500 32.45 1.22 1.38
CA PRO A 500 33.82 0.82 1.16
C PRO A 500 33.89 -0.68 0.87
N ASN A 501 34.65 -1.06 -0.15
CA ASN A 501 35.01 -2.47 -0.38
C ASN A 501 36.13 -2.86 0.60
N LEU A 502 35.77 -3.11 1.87
CA LEU A 502 36.70 -3.30 3.00
C LEU A 502 37.44 -4.66 3.07
N GLY A 503 37.44 -5.47 2.00
CA GLY A 503 38.42 -6.57 1.88
C GLY A 503 37.92 -7.91 1.29
N PRO A 504 38.61 -9.02 1.57
CA PRO A 504 39.68 -9.53 0.71
C PRO A 504 39.20 -10.56 -0.34
N PHE A 505 37.89 -10.73 -0.53
CA PHE A 505 37.32 -11.87 -1.27
C PHE A 505 36.28 -11.53 -2.35
N ALA A 506 36.23 -10.29 -2.84
CA ALA A 506 35.52 -10.00 -4.08
C ALA A 506 36.16 -8.80 -4.77
N ALA A 507 37.33 -9.03 -5.38
CA ALA A 507 37.62 -8.31 -6.60
C ALA A 507 36.50 -8.70 -7.58
N ASP A 508 35.49 -7.85 -7.74
CA ASP A 508 34.39 -8.11 -8.64
C ASP A 508 34.92 -7.99 -10.07
N PRO A 509 35.06 -9.11 -10.82
CA PRO A 509 35.59 -9.06 -12.19
C PRO A 509 34.67 -8.29 -13.14
N THR A 510 33.45 -7.93 -12.71
CA THR A 510 32.47 -7.18 -13.48
C THR A 510 32.51 -5.66 -13.24
N PHE A 511 33.20 -5.16 -12.21
CA PHE A 511 33.24 -3.73 -11.87
C PHE A 511 34.65 -3.12 -11.93
N GLY A 512 34.88 -2.34 -13.00
CA GLY A 512 35.76 -1.16 -13.06
C GLY A 512 37.28 -1.34 -12.95
N GLY A 513 37.77 -2.37 -12.25
CA GLY A 513 39.19 -2.64 -12.05
C GLY A 513 39.52 -4.00 -12.64
N GLY A 514 39.51 -4.11 -13.96
CA GLY A 514 39.66 -5.41 -14.60
C GLY A 514 40.96 -6.17 -14.22
N SER A 515 40.99 -7.50 -14.36
CA SER A 515 42.18 -8.35 -14.15
C SER A 515 43.31 -7.98 -15.10
N GLY A 516 44.53 -7.80 -14.57
CA GLY A 516 45.66 -7.44 -15.41
C GLY A 516 45.91 -8.45 -16.53
N GLY A 517 46.30 -7.93 -17.70
CA GLY A 517 46.53 -8.73 -18.90
C GLY A 517 47.51 -9.89 -18.68
N ILE A 518 47.27 -10.98 -19.41
CA ILE A 518 48.13 -12.16 -19.41
C ILE A 518 49.51 -11.75 -19.93
N GLY A 519 50.57 -12.02 -19.15
CA GLY A 519 51.95 -11.78 -19.59
C GLY A 519 52.22 -12.48 -20.91
N GLY A 520 52.65 -11.70 -21.92
CA GLY A 520 52.76 -12.09 -23.33
C GLY A 520 53.19 -13.55 -23.57
N PHE A 521 52.29 -14.32 -24.18
CA PHE A 521 52.58 -15.67 -24.64
C PHE A 521 53.35 -15.58 -25.97
N ARG A 522 54.64 -15.92 -25.97
CA ARG A 522 55.35 -16.21 -27.23
C ARG A 522 54.97 -17.61 -27.65
N PHE A 523 54.12 -17.73 -28.67
CA PHE A 523 54.07 -18.98 -29.43
C PHE A 523 55.46 -19.26 -30.01
N PRO A 524 55.98 -20.50 -29.91
CA PRO A 524 57.08 -20.90 -30.78
C PRO A 524 56.63 -20.63 -32.21
N SER A 525 57.52 -20.09 -33.04
CA SER A 525 57.24 -19.71 -34.44
C SER A 525 56.53 -20.85 -35.18
N GLY A 526 55.20 -20.79 -35.30
CA GLY A 526 54.38 -21.84 -35.93
C GLY A 526 53.04 -22.24 -35.28
N GLY A 527 52.63 -21.66 -34.13
CA GLY A 527 51.32 -21.95 -33.51
C GLY A 527 50.15 -21.16 -34.11
N PHE A 528 49.00 -21.82 -34.36
CA PHE A 528 47.78 -21.21 -34.91
C PHE A 528 47.02 -20.37 -33.85
N MET A 529 46.68 -19.12 -34.20
CA MET A 529 45.94 -18.15 -33.34
C MET A 529 44.42 -18.43 -33.22
N GLY A 530 44.00 -19.67 -32.93
CA GLY A 530 42.59 -20.07 -33.06
C GLY A 530 41.84 -20.58 -31.83
N GLU A 531 42.50 -21.09 -30.79
CA GLU A 531 41.83 -21.99 -29.83
C GLU A 531 41.71 -21.51 -28.37
N LEU A 532 42.08 -20.27 -28.02
CA LEU A 532 41.94 -19.76 -26.64
C LEU A 532 41.34 -18.34 -26.53
N GLY A 533 40.51 -17.94 -27.51
CA GLY A 533 39.81 -16.64 -27.50
C GLY A 533 38.61 -16.54 -26.56
N GLY A 534 38.69 -17.10 -25.33
CA GLY A 534 37.51 -17.17 -24.45
C GLY A 534 37.76 -17.00 -22.94
N LEU A 535 38.99 -16.66 -22.51
CA LEU A 535 39.31 -16.47 -21.08
C LEU A 535 40.15 -15.21 -20.84
N GLY A 536 39.80 -14.11 -21.52
CA GLY A 536 40.36 -12.78 -21.28
C GLY A 536 39.49 -12.01 -20.28
N GLY A 537 39.89 -11.99 -19.00
CA GLY A 537 39.36 -11.02 -18.07
C GLY A 537 39.87 -9.63 -18.47
N ALA A 538 38.95 -8.72 -18.78
CA ALA A 538 39.24 -7.32 -19.05
C ALA A 538 40.05 -6.74 -17.90
N GLY A 539 41.02 -5.84 -18.15
CA GLY A 539 41.79 -5.13 -17.12
C GLY A 539 43.05 -4.47 -17.62
N GLY A 540 42.86 -3.29 -18.21
CA GLY A 540 43.91 -2.50 -18.85
C GLY A 540 43.47 -2.22 -20.28
N SER A 541 42.67 -1.18 -20.45
CA SER A 541 42.25 -0.59 -21.73
C SER A 541 42.20 -1.57 -22.93
N ALA A 542 41.02 -2.14 -23.20
CA ALA A 542 40.71 -2.54 -24.55
C ALA A 542 40.91 -1.32 -25.46
N TRP A 543 41.60 -1.49 -26.60
CA TRP A 543 41.80 -0.43 -27.58
C TRP A 543 40.46 0.16 -28.10
N GLU A 544 39.35 -0.58 -27.96
CA GLU A 544 37.98 -0.11 -28.21
C GLU A 544 36.99 -0.59 -27.12
N PRO A 545 35.91 0.17 -26.83
CA PRO A 545 34.85 -0.29 -25.94
C PRO A 545 34.28 -1.64 -26.39
N GLY A 546 34.45 -2.68 -25.57
CA GLY A 546 33.90 -4.02 -25.82
C GLY A 546 34.80 -5.00 -26.59
N ALA A 547 36.09 -4.71 -26.82
CA ALA A 547 37.01 -5.68 -27.42
C ALA A 547 37.82 -6.49 -26.39
N ASP A 548 37.98 -7.79 -26.63
CA ASP A 548 38.92 -8.67 -25.91
C ASP A 548 40.36 -8.18 -26.13
N GLY A 549 41.19 -8.13 -25.09
CA GLY A 549 42.60 -7.73 -25.18
C GLY A 549 43.39 -8.63 -26.14
N GLN A 550 43.64 -8.15 -27.36
CA GLN A 550 44.50 -8.83 -28.33
C GLN A 550 45.99 -8.59 -27.97
N PRO A 551 46.84 -9.63 -27.99
CA PRO A 551 48.27 -9.49 -27.71
C PRO A 551 48.95 -8.64 -28.79
N PHE A 552 49.68 -7.61 -28.37
CA PHE A 552 50.44 -6.73 -29.27
C PHE A 552 51.85 -7.32 -29.50
N THR A 553 52.12 -7.91 -30.65
CA THR A 553 53.50 -8.19 -31.08
C THR A 553 54.07 -6.96 -31.79
N VAL A 554 54.74 -6.08 -31.06
CA VAL A 554 55.63 -5.08 -31.69
C VAL A 554 56.89 -5.80 -32.19
N PRO A 555 57.33 -5.57 -33.44
CA PRO A 555 58.66 -5.98 -33.86
C PRO A 555 59.70 -5.29 -32.97
N ILE A 556 60.64 -6.07 -32.44
CA ILE A 556 61.68 -5.70 -31.46
C ILE A 556 62.62 -4.53 -31.85
N LEU A 557 62.42 -3.88 -33.00
CA LEU A 557 63.34 -2.90 -33.55
C LEU A 557 62.84 -1.46 -33.30
N GLY A 558 63.20 -0.93 -32.14
CA GLY A 558 63.27 0.52 -31.88
C GLY A 558 62.36 0.99 -30.75
N CYS A 559 62.93 1.12 -29.54
CA CYS A 559 62.32 1.81 -28.41
C CYS A 559 62.22 3.31 -28.68
N MET A 560 61.23 3.74 -29.47
CA MET A 560 60.73 5.11 -29.36
C MET A 560 59.60 5.09 -28.34
N PRO A 561 59.64 5.90 -27.27
CA PRO A 561 58.52 6.02 -26.35
C PRO A 561 57.30 6.45 -27.18
N PHE A 562 56.30 5.58 -27.27
CA PHE A 562 55.03 5.96 -27.84
C PHE A 562 54.47 7.10 -26.99
N VAL A 563 54.26 8.26 -27.61
CA VAL A 563 53.37 9.27 -27.07
C VAL A 563 52.02 8.57 -26.90
N PRO A 564 51.45 8.49 -25.69
CA PRO A 564 50.17 7.82 -25.50
C PRO A 564 49.16 8.50 -26.43
N GLN A 565 48.68 7.78 -27.44
CA GLN A 565 47.46 8.22 -28.10
C GLN A 565 46.37 8.07 -27.04
N THR A 566 45.91 9.20 -26.52
CA THR A 566 44.64 9.31 -25.80
C THR A 566 43.55 8.75 -26.69
N GLN A 567 43.25 7.47 -26.53
CA GLN A 567 42.04 6.87 -27.09
C GLN A 567 40.90 7.22 -26.13
N PRO A 568 39.81 7.82 -26.62
CA PRO A 568 38.67 8.12 -25.78
C PRO A 568 38.07 6.77 -25.31
N ILE A 569 38.28 6.40 -24.04
CA ILE A 569 37.25 5.65 -23.31
C ILE A 569 35.98 6.42 -23.56
N ALA A 570 34.99 5.76 -24.19
CA ALA A 570 33.70 6.29 -24.59
C ALA A 570 33.60 7.77 -24.21
N ALA A 571 34.09 8.66 -25.09
CA ALA A 571 33.51 9.99 -25.09
C ALA A 571 32.04 9.68 -25.18
N ALA A 572 31.31 9.87 -24.07
CA ALA A 572 29.90 9.61 -24.01
C ALA A 572 29.38 10.27 -25.28
N THR A 573 28.97 9.46 -26.27
CA THR A 573 28.40 9.97 -27.51
C THR A 573 27.41 11.00 -27.02
N PRO A 574 27.53 12.31 -27.37
CA PRO A 574 26.76 13.36 -26.74
C PRO A 574 25.35 12.84 -26.64
N SER A 575 24.96 12.46 -25.42
CA SER A 575 23.67 11.84 -25.24
C SER A 575 22.73 12.92 -25.72
N PRO A 576 21.87 12.67 -26.74
CA PRO A 576 20.83 13.65 -27.03
C PRO A 576 20.20 13.99 -25.68
N PRO A 577 19.99 15.28 -25.34
CA PRO A 577 19.59 15.72 -24.00
C PRO A 577 18.29 15.05 -23.58
N ALA A 578 18.43 13.83 -23.09
CA ALA A 578 17.50 13.05 -22.35
C ALA A 578 18.03 13.19 -20.94
N MET A 579 17.18 13.71 -20.04
CA MET A 579 17.45 13.81 -18.62
C MET A 579 18.17 12.55 -18.16
N VAL A 580 19.48 12.66 -17.97
CA VAL A 580 20.18 11.79 -17.03
C VAL A 580 19.60 12.24 -15.70
N PHE A 581 18.89 11.37 -15.00
CA PHE A 581 18.48 11.68 -13.63
C PHE A 581 19.72 12.17 -12.86
N PRO A 582 19.58 13.15 -11.93
CA PRO A 582 20.71 13.62 -11.15
C PRO A 582 21.48 12.40 -10.65
N ILE A 583 22.78 12.34 -10.94
CA ILE A 583 23.65 11.29 -10.41
C ILE A 583 23.56 11.47 -8.90
N THR A 584 22.77 10.66 -8.20
CA THR A 584 22.48 10.88 -6.77
C THR A 584 23.64 10.44 -5.88
N LEU A 585 24.51 9.59 -6.41
CA LEU A 585 25.68 9.01 -5.76
C LEU A 585 26.94 9.44 -6.48
N ALA A 586 27.77 10.18 -5.77
CA ALA A 586 29.08 10.55 -6.25
C ALA A 586 29.97 9.29 -6.32
N SER A 587 30.72 9.12 -7.40
CA SER A 587 31.58 7.97 -7.67
C SER A 587 33.04 8.27 -7.30
N ALA A 588 33.86 7.24 -7.16
CA ALA A 588 35.30 7.37 -7.03
C ALA A 588 36.00 6.53 -8.10
N GLY A 589 37.30 6.74 -8.29
CA GLY A 589 38.08 6.03 -9.30
C GLY A 589 38.27 4.56 -8.92
N SER A 590 38.17 3.65 -9.88
CA SER A 590 38.58 2.26 -9.70
C SER A 590 40.10 2.10 -9.65
N GLY A 591 40.58 1.10 -8.93
CA GLY A 591 41.99 0.69 -8.97
C GLY A 591 42.33 0.00 -10.30
N GLY A 592 43.58 0.13 -10.74
CA GLY A 592 44.13 -0.59 -11.88
C GLY A 592 44.49 -2.04 -11.51
N GLY A 593 44.40 -2.97 -12.47
CA GLY A 593 44.81 -4.37 -12.26
C GLY A 593 46.33 -4.53 -12.08
N GLY A 594 46.73 -5.53 -11.29
CA GLY A 594 48.14 -5.90 -11.13
C GLY A 594 48.70 -6.60 -12.36
N GLY A 595 50.00 -6.45 -12.63
CA GLY A 595 50.66 -7.11 -13.75
C GLY A 595 50.78 -8.62 -13.53
N GLY A 596 50.43 -9.43 -14.53
CA GLY A 596 50.58 -10.88 -14.47
C GLY A 596 52.02 -11.35 -14.74
N SER A 597 52.32 -12.59 -14.35
CA SER A 597 53.63 -13.21 -14.58
C SER A 597 53.73 -13.95 -15.91
N ARG A 598 54.93 -14.00 -16.49
CA ARG A 598 55.20 -14.74 -17.73
C ARG A 598 55.36 -16.24 -17.46
N PHE A 599 54.71 -17.07 -18.28
CA PHE A 599 54.87 -18.52 -18.22
C PHE A 599 56.17 -18.94 -18.94
N GLU A 600 57.27 -19.11 -18.20
CA GLU A 600 58.45 -19.80 -18.72
C GLU A 600 58.59 -21.24 -18.22
N VAL A 601 59.15 -22.05 -19.11
CA VAL A 601 59.30 -23.50 -18.98
C VAL A 601 60.41 -23.79 -17.96
N ALA A 602 60.00 -24.41 -16.85
CA ALA A 602 60.83 -25.11 -15.86
C ALA A 602 61.65 -24.28 -14.85
N GLY A 603 60.98 -23.82 -13.78
CA GLY A 603 61.56 -23.49 -12.48
C GLY A 603 60.48 -23.10 -11.46
N PRO A 604 60.40 -23.71 -10.26
CA PRO A 604 59.29 -23.51 -9.31
C PRO A 604 59.44 -22.31 -8.34
N GLN A 605 60.17 -21.23 -8.66
CA GLN A 605 60.51 -20.21 -7.65
C GLN A 605 60.57 -18.73 -8.13
N PHE A 606 60.11 -18.38 -9.34
CA PHE A 606 60.26 -17.02 -9.88
C PHE A 606 59.00 -16.49 -10.60
N ASP A 607 57.82 -16.74 -10.05
CA ASP A 607 56.52 -16.39 -10.66
C ASP A 607 55.80 -15.19 -10.01
N ASP A 608 56.46 -14.40 -9.16
CA ASP A 608 55.90 -13.22 -8.49
C ASP A 608 56.47 -11.87 -9.00
N HIS A 609 56.75 -11.75 -10.30
CA HIS A 609 57.56 -10.65 -10.84
C HIS A 609 56.76 -9.48 -11.46
N GLY A 610 55.43 -9.55 -11.49
CA GLY A 610 54.58 -8.47 -12.02
C GLY A 610 54.60 -7.19 -11.17
N GLY A 611 54.22 -6.06 -11.76
CA GLY A 611 54.09 -4.79 -11.02
C GLY A 611 52.70 -4.62 -10.40
N GLY A 612 52.58 -3.99 -9.23
CA GLY A 612 51.27 -3.66 -8.65
C GLY A 612 50.48 -2.67 -9.51
N GLY A 613 49.15 -2.80 -9.55
CA GLY A 613 48.26 -1.84 -10.21
C GLY A 613 48.14 -0.53 -9.40
N GLY A 614 47.90 0.61 -10.06
CA GLY A 614 47.73 1.90 -9.39
C GLY A 614 46.38 2.02 -8.68
N GLY A 615 46.31 2.67 -7.52
CA GLY A 615 45.04 2.97 -6.85
C GLY A 615 44.19 3.99 -7.61
N GLY A 616 42.87 3.94 -7.43
CA GLY A 616 41.91 4.90 -7.99
C GLY A 616 41.85 6.21 -7.21
N GLY A 617 41.60 7.33 -7.92
CA GLY A 617 41.41 8.64 -7.31
C GLY A 617 40.17 8.67 -6.40
N GLY A 618 40.20 9.47 -5.33
CA GLY A 618 39.09 9.56 -4.39
C GLY A 618 37.87 10.31 -4.94
N GLY A 619 36.71 10.12 -4.33
CA GLY A 619 35.55 10.98 -4.55
C GLY A 619 35.56 12.14 -3.55
N LEU A 620 35.36 13.36 -4.04
CA LEU A 620 35.16 14.55 -3.21
C LEU A 620 33.85 15.24 -3.61
N ARG A 621 32.89 15.26 -2.69
CA ARG A 621 31.64 16.01 -2.85
C ARG A 621 31.58 17.14 -1.82
N ILE A 622 31.26 18.34 -2.28
CA ILE A 622 31.03 19.50 -1.42
C ILE A 622 29.67 20.06 -1.78
N THR A 623 28.75 20.01 -0.82
CA THR A 623 27.42 20.60 -0.91
C THR A 623 27.33 21.75 0.08
N ALA A 624 26.91 22.93 -0.37
CA ALA A 624 26.73 24.10 0.49
C ALA A 624 25.35 24.73 0.26
N VAL A 625 24.70 25.18 1.35
CA VAL A 625 23.48 26.01 1.26
C VAL A 625 23.85 27.42 0.78
N GLY A 626 25.00 27.94 1.23
CA GLY A 626 25.61 29.15 0.67
C GLY A 626 26.53 28.81 -0.50
N ASP A 627 27.39 29.75 -0.90
CA ASP A 627 28.26 29.57 -2.08
C ASP A 627 29.27 28.44 -1.90
N VAL A 628 29.57 27.72 -2.98
CA VAL A 628 30.81 26.94 -3.10
C VAL A 628 31.81 27.72 -3.92
N ALA A 629 32.83 28.28 -3.27
CA ALA A 629 33.83 29.16 -3.90
C ALA A 629 35.21 28.51 -3.95
N VAL A 630 35.72 28.26 -5.15
CA VAL A 630 37.11 27.84 -5.41
C VAL A 630 37.92 29.05 -5.87
N LEU A 631 38.70 29.60 -4.95
CA LEU A 631 39.39 30.89 -5.07
C LEU A 631 40.66 30.81 -5.95
N PRO A 632 41.23 31.98 -6.37
CA PRO A 632 42.45 32.01 -7.15
C PRO A 632 43.62 31.21 -6.53
N GLY A 633 44.25 30.35 -7.32
CA GLY A 633 45.39 29.53 -6.89
C GLY A 633 45.03 28.31 -6.03
N ALA A 634 43.76 28.09 -5.72
CA ALA A 634 43.30 26.87 -5.07
C ALA A 634 43.50 25.64 -5.96
N VAL A 635 43.77 24.48 -5.35
CA VAL A 635 43.98 23.23 -6.06
C VAL A 635 43.13 22.11 -5.46
N ILE A 636 42.32 21.44 -6.28
CA ILE A 636 41.57 20.23 -5.89
C ILE A 636 42.01 19.08 -6.78
N LEU A 637 42.56 18.01 -6.19
CA LEU A 637 43.10 16.88 -6.93
C LEU A 637 42.40 15.58 -6.52
N ALA A 638 41.98 14.76 -7.48
CA ALA A 638 41.47 13.41 -7.28
C ALA A 638 41.97 12.48 -8.39
N ASN A 639 43.28 12.43 -8.57
CA ASN A 639 43.95 11.67 -9.62
C ASN A 639 44.12 10.19 -9.24
N GLY A 640 44.00 9.31 -10.22
CA GLY A 640 44.44 7.92 -10.11
C GLY A 640 45.97 7.81 -10.07
N ALA A 641 46.48 6.75 -9.47
CA ALA A 641 47.92 6.48 -9.40
C ALA A 641 48.40 5.70 -10.62
N ASN A 642 49.63 5.95 -11.03
CA ASN A 642 50.29 5.15 -12.07
C ASN A 642 50.50 3.72 -11.57
N GLY A 643 50.36 2.73 -12.45
CA GLY A 643 50.75 1.35 -12.15
C GLY A 643 52.27 1.19 -12.08
N ALA A 644 52.74 0.21 -11.31
CA ALA A 644 54.15 -0.03 -11.14
C ALA A 644 54.74 -0.91 -12.24
N ASN A 645 56.04 -0.72 -12.48
CA ASN A 645 56.80 -1.56 -13.39
C ASN A 645 56.94 -2.98 -12.81
N GLY A 646 56.57 -3.99 -13.60
CA GLY A 646 57.01 -5.36 -13.35
C GLY A 646 58.50 -5.53 -13.66
N ASP A 647 59.02 -6.72 -13.40
CA ASP A 647 60.34 -7.11 -13.88
C ASP A 647 60.40 -7.04 -15.40
N THR A 648 61.42 -6.36 -15.93
CA THR A 648 61.56 -6.11 -17.38
C THR A 648 61.67 -7.37 -18.24
N PHE A 649 61.99 -8.53 -17.66
CA PHE A 649 62.20 -9.80 -18.37
C PHE A 649 61.09 -10.82 -18.13
N PHE A 650 60.48 -10.82 -16.94
CA PHE A 650 59.58 -11.90 -16.50
C PHE A 650 58.20 -11.44 -16.01
N GLY A 651 57.98 -10.13 -15.79
CA GLY A 651 56.74 -9.60 -15.22
C GLY A 651 56.02 -8.59 -16.12
N GLY A 652 54.68 -8.67 -16.14
CA GLY A 652 53.83 -7.63 -16.70
C GLY A 652 53.85 -6.35 -15.84
N GLY A 653 53.73 -5.18 -16.47
CA GLY A 653 53.49 -3.93 -15.77
C GLY A 653 52.08 -3.87 -15.17
N GLY A 654 51.93 -3.23 -14.00
CA GLY A 654 50.60 -2.96 -13.41
C GLY A 654 49.89 -1.83 -14.14
N ALA A 655 48.56 -1.90 -14.28
CA ALA A 655 47.74 -0.88 -14.94
C ALA A 655 47.58 0.37 -14.07
N GLY A 656 47.35 1.53 -14.69
CA GLY A 656 47.03 2.76 -13.95
C GLY A 656 45.62 2.74 -13.36
N GLY A 657 45.42 3.38 -12.20
CA GLY A 657 44.10 3.57 -11.60
C GLY A 657 43.31 4.69 -12.28
N SER A 658 41.99 4.63 -12.21
CA SER A 658 41.12 5.67 -12.78
C SER A 658 41.15 6.96 -11.95
N GLY A 659 40.92 8.10 -12.59
CA GLY A 659 40.64 9.35 -11.89
C GLY A 659 39.37 9.24 -11.04
N GLY A 660 39.29 10.04 -9.99
CA GLY A 660 38.15 10.12 -9.09
C GLY A 660 37.09 11.12 -9.54
N GLU A 661 36.38 11.70 -8.59
CA GLU A 661 35.31 12.65 -8.88
C GLU A 661 35.45 13.90 -8.01
N ILE A 662 35.22 15.06 -8.62
CA ILE A 662 35.00 16.32 -7.89
C ILE A 662 33.59 16.79 -8.20
N TRP A 663 32.74 16.81 -7.17
CA TRP A 663 31.37 17.30 -7.25
C TRP A 663 31.18 18.49 -6.33
N LEU A 664 30.89 19.65 -6.92
CA LEU A 664 30.52 20.88 -6.20
C LEU A 664 29.04 21.17 -6.39
N GLN A 665 28.33 21.42 -5.30
CA GLN A 665 26.90 21.70 -5.30
C GLN A 665 26.58 22.87 -4.39
N SER A 666 25.89 23.88 -4.91
CA SER A 666 25.48 25.07 -4.16
C SER A 666 23.98 25.31 -4.29
N PHE A 667 23.34 25.79 -3.22
CA PHE A 667 22.00 26.39 -3.27
C PHE A 667 22.03 27.92 -3.46
N ALA A 668 23.21 28.51 -3.42
CA ALA A 668 23.49 29.86 -3.88
C ALA A 668 24.28 29.75 -5.19
N ASP A 669 25.56 30.13 -5.25
CA ASP A 669 26.38 30.03 -6.48
C ASP A 669 27.52 28.99 -6.37
N VAL A 670 27.92 28.38 -7.49
CA VAL A 670 29.22 27.67 -7.63
C VAL A 670 30.22 28.58 -8.35
N LEU A 671 31.16 29.16 -7.58
CA LEU A 671 32.13 30.16 -8.06
C LEU A 671 33.52 29.54 -8.22
N ILE A 672 34.00 29.36 -9.45
CA ILE A 672 35.34 28.80 -9.71
C ILE A 672 36.22 29.85 -10.39
N SER A 673 37.30 30.26 -9.71
CA SER A 673 38.28 31.19 -10.26
C SER A 673 38.97 30.60 -11.50
N GLY A 674 39.23 31.44 -12.52
CA GLY A 674 39.96 31.01 -13.71
C GLY A 674 41.43 30.62 -13.48
N SER A 675 41.97 30.87 -12.29
CA SER A 675 43.31 30.42 -11.88
C SER A 675 43.30 29.29 -10.84
N ALA A 676 42.12 28.79 -10.47
CA ALA A 676 42.01 27.56 -9.69
C ALA A 676 42.32 26.34 -10.57
N GLN A 677 42.86 25.29 -9.97
CA GLN A 677 43.15 24.03 -10.64
C GLN A 677 42.32 22.90 -10.04
N LEU A 678 41.43 22.32 -10.82
CA LEU A 678 40.74 21.08 -10.49
C LEU A 678 41.31 19.98 -11.38
N GLN A 679 41.62 18.81 -10.83
CA GLN A 679 42.26 17.73 -11.57
C GLN A 679 41.72 16.35 -11.15
N VAL A 680 41.22 15.58 -12.12
CA VAL A 680 40.75 14.19 -11.95
C VAL A 680 41.37 13.25 -12.99
N THR A 681 42.70 13.28 -13.12
CA THR A 681 43.39 12.54 -14.19
C THR A 681 43.54 11.06 -13.87
N ASN A 682 43.54 10.23 -14.91
CA ASN A 682 43.90 8.83 -14.79
C ASN A 682 45.38 8.65 -14.42
N GLY A 683 45.69 7.52 -13.81
CA GLY A 683 47.04 7.01 -13.72
C GLY A 683 47.49 6.38 -15.04
N GLY A 684 48.76 6.55 -15.37
CA GLY A 684 49.41 5.86 -16.48
C GLY A 684 49.67 4.39 -16.15
N GLY A 685 49.55 3.51 -17.15
CA GLY A 685 50.08 2.15 -17.05
C GLY A 685 51.61 2.13 -17.08
N ALA A 686 52.19 1.06 -16.57
CA ALA A 686 53.62 0.81 -16.67
C ALA A 686 54.03 0.54 -18.13
N ASN A 687 54.90 1.39 -18.68
CA ASN A 687 55.41 1.26 -20.04
C ASN A 687 56.77 0.57 -20.03
N LEU A 688 56.74 -0.77 -20.03
CA LEU A 688 57.92 -1.60 -20.26
C LEU A 688 58.10 -1.73 -21.78
N CYS A 689 59.32 -1.57 -22.30
CA CYS A 689 59.61 -1.57 -23.76
C CYS A 689 59.45 -2.95 -24.45
N GLY A 690 58.41 -3.72 -24.13
CA GLY A 690 58.07 -5.03 -24.68
C GLY A 690 56.55 -5.28 -24.69
N ASP A 691 56.15 -6.52 -24.95
CA ASP A 691 54.76 -7.03 -24.94
C ASP A 691 54.14 -7.12 -23.52
N HIS A 692 54.62 -6.29 -22.60
CA HIS A 692 54.36 -6.35 -21.16
C HIS A 692 53.88 -4.99 -20.59
N ALA A 693 53.55 -4.04 -21.46
CA ALA A 693 52.96 -2.77 -21.07
C ALA A 693 51.48 -2.92 -20.70
N SER A 694 51.02 -2.09 -19.78
CA SER A 694 49.64 -2.06 -19.30
C SER A 694 48.92 -0.76 -19.68
N GLY A 695 47.60 -0.81 -19.68
CA GLY A 695 46.74 0.34 -19.96
C GLY A 695 46.76 1.41 -18.88
N ALA A 696 46.47 2.65 -19.28
CA ALA A 696 46.12 3.72 -18.34
C ALA A 696 44.72 3.50 -17.77
N GLY A 697 44.43 4.12 -16.62
CA GLY A 697 43.09 4.11 -16.03
C GLY A 697 42.08 4.97 -16.79
N GLY A 698 40.82 4.96 -16.35
CA GLY A 698 39.79 5.87 -16.86
C GLY A 698 39.98 7.31 -16.38
N ASN A 699 39.60 8.30 -17.18
CA ASN A 699 39.53 9.69 -16.70
C ASN A 699 38.46 9.81 -15.62
N GLY A 700 38.67 10.72 -14.66
CA GLY A 700 37.68 11.04 -13.65
C GLY A 700 36.61 12.03 -14.13
N LEU A 701 35.73 12.43 -13.22
CA LEU A 701 34.55 13.27 -13.50
C LEU A 701 34.60 14.60 -12.72
N TYR A 702 34.11 15.66 -13.36
CA TYR A 702 33.70 16.89 -12.68
C TYR A 702 32.17 17.00 -12.76
N GLN A 703 31.51 17.34 -11.65
CA GLN A 703 30.08 17.61 -11.62
C GLN A 703 29.83 18.92 -10.85
N PHE A 704 29.07 19.83 -11.44
CA PHE A 704 28.77 21.12 -10.82
C PHE A 704 27.27 21.37 -10.85
N GLU A 705 26.66 21.56 -9.70
CA GLU A 705 25.24 21.82 -9.54
C GLU A 705 25.05 23.18 -8.88
N ASP A 706 24.40 24.09 -9.60
CA ASP A 706 24.25 25.49 -9.21
C ASP A 706 22.77 25.88 -9.25
N ALA A 707 22.35 26.75 -8.33
CA ALA A 707 20.95 27.00 -8.08
C ALA A 707 20.26 27.73 -9.23
N ASP A 708 20.98 28.61 -9.92
CA ASP A 708 20.50 29.34 -11.09
C ASP A 708 20.74 28.58 -12.41
N GLY A 709 21.38 27.41 -12.34
CA GLY A 709 21.76 26.63 -13.51
C GLY A 709 22.87 27.25 -14.35
N MET A 710 23.67 28.16 -13.81
CA MET A 710 24.80 28.81 -14.50
C MET A 710 26.08 28.73 -13.66
N ILE A 711 27.00 27.84 -14.03
CA ILE A 711 28.32 27.81 -13.38
C ILE A 711 29.09 29.09 -13.74
N ASN A 712 29.29 29.95 -12.75
CA ASN A 712 30.07 31.19 -12.88
C ASN A 712 31.58 30.88 -12.85
N THR A 713 32.09 30.36 -13.97
CA THR A 713 33.48 29.88 -14.07
C THR A 713 34.25 30.45 -15.27
N ASN A 714 35.52 30.82 -15.02
CA ASN A 714 36.53 31.07 -16.07
C ASN A 714 37.49 29.87 -16.22
N PHE A 715 37.15 28.73 -15.62
CA PHE A 715 37.97 27.52 -15.63
C PHE A 715 37.97 26.88 -17.02
N LEU A 716 39.12 26.91 -17.67
CA LEU A 716 39.41 26.13 -18.88
C LEU A 716 40.14 24.87 -18.40
N GLY A 717 39.40 23.81 -18.06
CA GLY A 717 39.97 22.58 -17.49
C GLY A 717 41.29 22.18 -18.15
N SER A 718 42.34 22.01 -17.34
CA SER A 718 43.72 22.00 -17.85
C SER A 718 44.12 20.73 -18.60
N GLN A 719 43.24 19.74 -18.74
CA GLN A 719 43.49 18.53 -19.54
C GLN A 719 42.23 17.99 -20.23
N ALA A 720 42.42 17.47 -21.46
CA ALA A 720 41.42 16.77 -22.27
C ALA A 720 41.09 15.39 -21.68
N GLY A 721 40.30 15.38 -20.61
CA GLY A 721 39.58 14.21 -20.10
C GLY A 721 38.14 14.61 -19.86
N GLY A 722 37.17 13.77 -20.25
CA GLY A 722 35.75 14.10 -20.42
C GLY A 722 35.13 14.90 -19.28
N MET A 723 35.14 16.22 -19.40
CA MET A 723 34.42 17.12 -18.53
C MET A 723 32.95 17.09 -18.95
N ASN A 724 32.13 16.34 -18.21
CA ASN A 724 30.69 16.36 -18.40
C ASN A 724 30.09 17.39 -17.45
N ILE A 725 30.01 18.65 -17.88
CA ILE A 725 29.33 19.68 -17.09
C ILE A 725 27.84 19.50 -17.27
N ASN A 726 27.20 18.75 -16.38
CA ASN A 726 25.75 18.70 -16.28
C ASN A 726 25.32 19.81 -15.32
N VAL A 727 24.63 20.83 -15.82
CA VAL A 727 24.10 21.91 -14.99
C VAL A 727 22.60 21.72 -14.90
N GLU A 728 22.13 21.26 -13.75
CA GLU A 728 20.71 21.07 -13.47
C GLU A 728 20.19 22.25 -12.66
N THR A 729 19.14 22.92 -13.16
CA THR A 729 18.37 23.85 -12.33
C THR A 729 17.57 23.06 -11.30
N PHE A 730 17.56 23.52 -10.04
CA PHE A 730 16.76 22.85 -9.01
C PHE A 730 15.28 22.78 -9.45
N PRO A 731 14.63 21.61 -9.40
CA PRO A 731 13.28 21.42 -9.93
C PRO A 731 12.15 21.97 -9.03
N PHE A 732 12.43 22.88 -8.10
CA PHE A 732 11.40 23.38 -7.18
C PHE A 732 10.55 24.47 -7.82
N GLY A 733 9.23 24.38 -7.62
CA GLY A 733 8.34 25.53 -7.77
C GLY A 733 8.64 26.58 -6.69
N THR A 734 7.98 27.74 -6.75
CA THR A 734 8.18 28.83 -5.76
C THR A 734 7.80 28.46 -4.32
N SER A 735 7.16 27.31 -4.11
CA SER A 735 6.75 26.81 -2.79
C SER A 735 6.99 25.30 -2.68
N ILE A 736 7.30 24.87 -1.47
CA ILE A 736 7.44 23.48 -1.07
C ILE A 736 6.19 23.14 -0.25
N ILE A 737 5.50 22.05 -0.61
CA ILE A 737 4.25 21.62 0.02
C ILE A 737 4.35 20.12 0.29
N GLY A 738 4.03 19.71 1.52
CA GLY A 738 3.85 18.29 1.85
C GLY A 738 2.59 18.07 2.65
N THR A 739 1.98 16.90 2.45
CA THR A 739 0.73 16.51 3.10
C THR A 739 0.87 15.11 3.70
N ALA A 740 0.53 14.97 4.98
CA ALA A 740 0.46 13.69 5.69
C ALA A 740 -0.97 13.45 6.17
N THR A 741 -1.46 12.21 6.03
CA THR A 741 -2.80 11.81 6.46
C THR A 741 -2.71 10.65 7.45
N SER A 742 -3.43 10.74 8.57
CA SER A 742 -3.49 9.66 9.55
C SER A 742 -4.39 8.51 9.11
N LEU A 743 -4.21 7.35 9.72
CA LEU A 743 -5.22 6.30 9.74
C LEU A 743 -6.49 6.80 10.43
N TYR A 744 -7.59 6.08 10.19
CA TYR A 744 -8.82 6.28 10.95
C TYR A 744 -8.65 5.81 12.39
N LEU A 745 -9.01 6.70 13.30
CA LEU A 745 -9.02 6.51 14.74
C LEU A 745 -10.44 6.11 15.13
N ASP A 746 -10.55 4.99 15.84
CA ASP A 746 -11.82 4.54 16.37
C ASP A 746 -12.05 5.10 17.77
N THR A 747 -13.08 5.93 17.91
CA THR A 747 -13.49 6.47 19.22
C THR A 747 -14.09 5.40 20.14
N GLY A 748 -14.46 4.24 19.60
CA GLY A 748 -15.15 3.17 20.32
C GLY A 748 -16.62 3.45 20.60
N GLU A 749 -17.08 4.67 20.33
CA GLU A 749 -18.42 5.16 20.65
C GLU A 749 -19.30 5.19 19.39
N ALA A 750 -20.56 4.77 19.52
CA ALA A 750 -21.49 4.71 18.39
C ALA A 750 -22.04 6.08 17.97
N GLY A 751 -21.74 7.14 18.73
CA GLY A 751 -22.16 8.50 18.43
C GLY A 751 -21.40 9.54 19.26
N PRO A 752 -20.08 9.70 19.04
CA PRO A 752 -19.29 10.69 19.77
C PRO A 752 -19.73 12.11 19.43
N THR A 753 -19.71 13.00 20.41
CA THR A 753 -19.80 14.45 20.20
C THR A 753 -18.41 15.05 20.32
N TYR A 754 -17.86 15.56 19.23
CA TYR A 754 -16.49 16.07 19.19
C TYR A 754 -16.40 17.47 19.81
N LEU A 755 -15.37 17.66 20.63
CA LEU A 755 -15.01 18.95 21.20
C LEU A 755 -13.90 19.57 20.37
N PRO A 756 -13.70 20.91 20.40
CA PRO A 756 -12.57 21.53 19.72
C PRO A 756 -11.24 20.84 20.07
N PRO A 757 -10.43 20.44 19.06
CA PRO A 757 -9.18 19.74 19.31
C PRO A 757 -8.14 20.66 19.97
N VAL A 758 -7.11 20.06 20.54
CA VAL A 758 -5.89 20.79 20.91
C VAL A 758 -4.83 20.53 19.85
N GLU A 759 -4.35 21.60 19.21
CA GLU A 759 -3.33 21.53 18.16
C GLU A 759 -2.10 22.31 18.62
N THR A 760 -0.94 21.66 18.64
CA THR A 760 0.34 22.31 18.95
C THR A 760 1.23 22.28 17.71
N SER A 761 1.44 23.44 17.09
CA SER A 761 2.26 23.62 15.90
C SER A 761 3.20 24.81 16.02
N ALA A 762 4.25 24.82 15.21
CA ALA A 762 5.18 25.94 15.09
C ALA A 762 5.49 26.16 13.60
N LEU A 763 5.48 27.41 13.14
CA LEU A 763 5.79 27.74 11.73
C LEU A 763 7.30 27.69 11.43
N GLY A 764 8.14 27.70 12.48
CA GLY A 764 9.59 27.78 12.33
C GLY A 764 10.06 29.14 11.80
N SER A 765 11.26 29.16 11.22
CA SER A 765 11.90 30.34 10.61
C SER A 765 11.80 30.36 9.09
N ALA A 766 11.13 29.40 8.47
CA ALA A 766 10.99 29.32 7.01
C ALA A 766 10.10 30.44 6.47
N PRO A 767 10.54 31.24 5.48
CA PRO A 767 9.69 32.24 4.83
C PRO A 767 8.43 31.60 4.22
N GLY A 768 7.28 32.26 4.36
CA GLY A 768 6.01 31.73 3.85
C GLY A 768 5.51 30.46 4.55
N GLY A 769 6.08 30.09 5.70
CA GLY A 769 5.68 28.92 6.48
C GLY A 769 4.19 28.90 6.83
N THR A 770 3.48 27.84 6.47
CA THR A 770 2.09 27.58 6.86
C THR A 770 1.90 26.17 7.39
N VAL A 771 0.92 26.03 8.30
CA VAL A 771 0.43 24.76 8.84
C VAL A 771 -1.09 24.77 8.68
N LEU A 772 -1.64 23.77 8.00
CA LEU A 772 -3.08 23.52 7.88
C LEU A 772 -3.38 22.13 8.44
N ILE A 773 -4.28 22.07 9.42
CA ILE A 773 -4.76 20.81 10.02
C ILE A 773 -6.25 20.70 9.71
N GLU A 774 -6.64 19.58 9.10
CA GLU A 774 -8.02 19.28 8.73
C GLU A 774 -8.41 17.88 9.25
N TYR A 775 -9.71 17.67 9.46
CA TYR A 775 -10.29 16.46 10.02
C TYR A 775 -11.38 15.89 9.11
N GLN A 776 -11.58 14.58 9.16
CA GLN A 776 -12.60 13.88 8.40
C GLN A 776 -13.20 12.74 9.23
N GLY A 777 -14.53 12.62 9.23
CA GLY A 777 -15.26 11.52 9.86
C GLY A 777 -15.65 10.43 8.85
N ALA A 778 -15.78 9.19 9.32
CA ALA A 778 -16.29 8.05 8.55
C ALA A 778 -17.25 7.20 9.38
N ALA A 779 -18.30 6.71 8.72
CA ALA A 779 -19.19 5.72 9.33
C ALA A 779 -18.42 4.39 9.51
N ALA A 780 -18.73 3.65 10.57
CA ALA A 780 -18.17 2.31 10.76
C ALA A 780 -19.01 1.26 10.02
N LEU A 781 -18.36 0.42 9.22
CA LEU A 781 -18.93 -0.83 8.70
C LEU A 781 -19.19 -1.81 9.85
N PRO A 782 -19.97 -2.89 9.64
CA PRO A 782 -20.25 -3.89 10.68
C PRO A 782 -19.01 -4.55 11.30
N ASN A 783 -17.88 -4.55 10.59
CA ASN A 783 -16.59 -5.06 11.07
C ASN A 783 -15.74 -4.00 11.79
N GLY A 784 -16.26 -2.78 12.00
CA GLY A 784 -15.54 -1.65 12.60
C GLY A 784 -14.64 -0.88 11.64
N ALA A 785 -14.49 -1.31 10.39
CA ALA A 785 -13.67 -0.59 9.41
C ALA A 785 -14.38 0.70 8.91
N PRO A 786 -13.64 1.72 8.45
CA PRO A 786 -14.24 2.90 7.85
C PRO A 786 -14.98 2.56 6.55
N ASP A 787 -16.18 3.11 6.40
CA ASP A 787 -16.94 3.09 5.15
C ASP A 787 -16.47 4.25 4.25
N PRO A 788 -15.67 3.98 3.20
CA PRO A 788 -15.15 5.05 2.33
C PRO A 788 -16.24 5.77 1.55
N SER A 789 -17.43 5.16 1.39
CA SER A 789 -18.57 5.76 0.69
C SER A 789 -19.35 6.75 1.56
N ARG A 790 -19.12 6.74 2.87
CA ARG A 790 -19.81 7.57 3.87
C ARG A 790 -18.82 8.37 4.71
N THR A 791 -17.96 9.11 4.04
CA THR A 791 -17.01 10.04 4.66
C THR A 791 -17.51 11.48 4.59
N THR A 792 -17.17 12.31 5.58
CA THR A 792 -17.45 13.75 5.53
C THR A 792 -16.47 14.46 4.60
N PRO A 793 -16.77 15.70 4.15
CA PRO A 793 -15.73 16.60 3.66
C PRO A 793 -14.67 16.87 4.74
N TRP A 794 -13.47 17.27 4.32
CA TRP A 794 -12.43 17.76 5.23
C TRP A 794 -12.89 19.07 5.90
N THR A 795 -12.71 19.16 7.21
CA THR A 795 -13.13 20.31 8.03
C THR A 795 -11.99 20.79 8.94
N THR A 796 -12.05 22.03 9.42
CA THR A 796 -11.03 22.57 10.36
C THR A 796 -11.46 22.37 11.82
N ALA A 797 -10.57 22.62 12.77
CA ALA A 797 -10.86 22.57 14.21
C ALA A 797 -12.11 23.37 14.63
N ALA A 798 -12.36 24.52 13.99
CA ALA A 798 -13.52 25.38 14.29
C ALA A 798 -14.86 24.78 13.85
N ALA A 799 -14.82 23.69 13.09
CA ALA A 799 -15.96 23.06 12.45
C ALA A 799 -15.96 21.54 12.71
N MET A 800 -15.36 21.12 13.84
CA MET A 800 -15.25 19.72 14.25
C MET A 800 -16.60 19.10 14.64
N GLN A 801 -17.58 19.91 15.07
CA GLN A 801 -18.96 19.47 15.35
C GLN A 801 -19.68 18.87 14.14
N PHE A 802 -19.21 19.13 12.91
CA PHE A 802 -19.76 18.44 11.72
C PHE A 802 -19.37 16.96 11.64
N LEU A 803 -18.48 16.51 12.53
CA LEU A 803 -18.09 15.12 12.67
C LEU A 803 -18.92 14.39 13.75
N ASP A 804 -19.82 15.09 14.46
CA ASP A 804 -20.67 14.47 15.49
C ASP A 804 -21.44 13.26 14.94
N GLY A 805 -21.43 12.17 15.71
CA GLY A 805 -22.04 10.90 15.31
C GLY A 805 -21.14 9.98 14.48
N TYR A 806 -20.01 10.46 13.96
CA TYR A 806 -19.05 9.63 13.23
C TYR A 806 -18.06 8.96 14.20
N ARG A 807 -18.20 7.64 14.35
CA ARG A 807 -17.35 6.81 15.21
C ARG A 807 -15.86 6.88 14.86
N LEU A 808 -15.54 6.96 13.57
CA LEU A 808 -14.17 6.94 13.07
C LEU A 808 -13.77 8.35 12.63
N VAL A 809 -12.62 8.84 13.07
CA VAL A 809 -12.08 10.16 12.69
C VAL A 809 -10.63 10.05 12.26
N ARG A 810 -10.19 10.88 11.31
CA ARG A 810 -8.78 11.04 10.96
C ARG A 810 -8.44 12.49 10.72
N PHE A 811 -7.16 12.80 10.65
CA PHE A 811 -6.68 14.15 10.33
C PHE A 811 -5.69 14.14 9.16
N ARG A 812 -5.56 15.31 8.54
CA ARG A 812 -4.62 15.62 7.47
C ARG A 812 -3.87 16.88 7.83
N ILE A 813 -2.56 16.83 7.70
CA ILE A 813 -1.66 17.95 7.94
C ILE A 813 -1.06 18.34 6.60
N THR A 814 -1.22 19.61 6.22
CA THR A 814 -0.51 20.21 5.09
C THR A 814 0.44 21.27 5.61
N LEU A 815 1.72 21.12 5.30
CA LEU A 815 2.75 22.11 5.63
C LEU A 815 3.26 22.71 4.32
N SER A 816 3.50 24.02 4.32
CA SER A 816 4.13 24.70 3.18
C SER A 816 5.11 25.77 3.59
N PHE A 817 6.05 26.11 2.72
CA PHE A 817 6.91 27.28 2.84
C PHE A 817 7.48 27.67 1.47
N ASP A 818 8.00 28.89 1.37
CA ASP A 818 8.60 29.40 0.15
C ASP A 818 9.92 28.67 -0.13
N ALA A 819 10.12 28.27 -1.39
CA ALA A 819 11.41 27.73 -1.79
C ALA A 819 12.48 28.84 -1.76
N PRO A 820 13.74 28.54 -1.39
CA PRO A 820 14.83 29.47 -1.56
C PRO A 820 14.88 29.85 -3.05
N THR A 821 14.59 31.12 -3.37
CA THR A 821 14.63 31.57 -4.77
C THR A 821 16.01 32.15 -5.07
N PRO A 822 16.59 31.89 -6.25
CA PRO A 822 17.87 32.48 -6.68
C PRO A 822 17.87 34.02 -6.69
N GLN A 823 16.71 34.66 -6.65
CA GLN A 823 16.55 36.12 -6.72
C GLN A 823 16.66 36.83 -5.35
N GLY A 824 17.13 36.14 -4.30
CA GLY A 824 17.57 36.76 -3.04
C GLY A 824 16.47 37.32 -2.14
N GLY A 825 15.20 36.92 -2.36
CA GLY A 825 14.07 37.37 -1.53
C GLY A 825 13.74 36.46 -0.35
N GLY A 826 14.03 35.15 -0.45
CA GLY A 826 13.77 34.17 0.61
C GLY A 826 15.06 33.87 1.36
N ALA A 827 15.14 34.23 2.64
CA ALA A 827 16.21 33.73 3.51
C ALA A 827 16.11 32.20 3.56
N ALA A 828 17.23 31.50 3.36
CA ALA A 828 17.28 30.05 3.62
C ALA A 828 16.81 29.81 5.06
N PRO A 829 15.95 28.79 5.32
CA PRO A 829 15.48 28.50 6.67
C PRO A 829 16.69 28.28 7.57
N THR A 830 16.92 29.17 8.53
CA THR A 830 18.18 29.13 9.27
C THR A 830 18.23 27.99 10.27
N ASP A 831 17.11 27.51 10.86
CA ASP A 831 17.16 26.37 11.79
C ASP A 831 15.85 25.55 11.98
N THR A 832 14.65 26.09 11.70
CA THR A 832 13.38 25.38 11.99
C THR A 832 12.36 25.48 10.86
N PHE A 833 11.84 24.33 10.43
CA PHE A 833 10.75 24.21 9.46
C PHE A 833 9.37 24.28 10.16
N PRO A 834 8.28 24.52 9.42
CA PRO A 834 6.94 24.32 9.93
C PRO A 834 6.80 22.88 10.46
N GLN A 835 6.22 22.72 11.64
CA GLN A 835 6.03 21.43 12.29
C GLN A 835 4.74 21.39 13.09
N VAL A 836 4.20 20.18 13.25
CA VAL A 836 3.14 19.84 14.20
C VAL A 836 3.74 18.87 15.21
N THR A 837 3.48 19.12 16.48
CA THR A 837 4.06 18.36 17.61
C THR A 837 3.00 17.62 18.43
N GLN A 838 1.74 18.06 18.35
CA GLN A 838 0.65 17.37 19.03
C GLN A 838 -0.69 17.65 18.36
N ILE A 839 -1.50 16.60 18.23
CA ILE A 839 -2.94 16.70 17.97
C ILE A 839 -3.66 15.91 19.06
N GLU A 840 -4.58 16.56 19.76
CA GLU A 840 -5.47 15.96 20.76
C GLU A 840 -6.92 16.05 20.28
N VAL A 841 -7.53 14.90 20.01
CA VAL A 841 -8.95 14.80 19.66
C VAL A 841 -9.75 14.48 20.91
N ARG A 842 -10.59 15.44 21.31
CA ARG A 842 -11.49 15.33 22.46
C ARG A 842 -12.90 15.03 21.99
N PHE A 843 -13.57 14.13 22.69
CA PHE A 843 -14.95 13.78 22.40
C PHE A 843 -15.68 13.34 23.67
N ARG A 844 -17.00 13.42 23.60
CA ARG A 844 -17.93 12.95 24.62
C ARG A 844 -18.61 11.67 24.12
N GLY A 845 -18.61 10.64 24.97
CA GLY A 845 -19.25 9.35 24.69
C GLY A 845 -20.60 9.23 25.39
N VAL A 846 -21.44 8.31 24.92
CA VAL A 846 -22.79 8.10 25.46
C VAL A 846 -22.72 7.03 26.54
N GLY A 847 -22.63 7.41 27.81
CA GLY A 847 -22.49 6.47 28.92
C GLY A 847 -22.60 7.09 30.31
N VAL A 848 -22.83 6.24 31.33
CA VAL A 848 -22.84 6.65 32.75
C VAL A 848 -21.40 6.86 33.21
N CYS A 849 -21.05 8.05 33.69
CA CYS A 849 -19.69 8.32 34.17
C CYS A 849 -19.35 7.39 35.35
N PRO A 850 -18.18 6.74 35.36
CA PRO A 850 -17.71 6.01 36.53
C PRO A 850 -17.48 6.92 37.75
#